data_AF-A0A972WFC6-F1
#
_entry.id   AF-A0A972WFC6-F1
#
_cell.length_a   1.000
_cell.length_b   1.000
_cell.length_c   1.000
_cell.angle_alpha   90.00
_cell.angle_beta   90.00
_cell.angle_gamma   90.00
#
_symmetry.space_group_name_H-M   'P 1'
#
loop_
_entity.id
_entity.type
_entity.pdbx_description
1 polymer ?
#
loop_
_entity_poly.entity_id
_entity_poly.type
_entity_poly.pdbx_seq_one_letter_code
_entity_poly.pdbx_strand_id
1 'polypeptide(L)'
;MTSHKLFPTEFRLVSWIGVITISFVISVGQAAPLDQPAPEVLVEARRIVQDMVENQRGPYSQILWFCNDGSTQRPVAYACRERGGGRQHAEYSERRQRLADLGWSVGTVFSALTFDEIFSSRPRQQRLRELALERYMTDIDNGWVLRRAQTYRGRVQVEDEEYAGNELLSQLLEDAAWAQDNFLLVRESARVIPHGDDTDLARVVRRTAIELAELEPAAEAWRVEIHTRPSATTASRLRVWLTRQKRPEVLEVGNQLAANLDLLYGAVGRRNRIDEMLWSLRRSNAGSAWGSVVTEALGLPADELVISLCAELSTARSTLFATLPSVRRLNLIDAMQGLETEVQLAYLELPAVETWPRTAVLRLNGALLECAYGSGLLSEGERASLLDAQDFDGRDEIGLYEYRNAVARLKRAPAWALGTIRHTFAEALTNYIALDDRSARFGDDVLRGSPLWMLGDTLKILSFDVGRLAGSVVEVAGVPLSTAVALNSGIAKGRLRIFATNDEVATATIEPTDIVVLPESIAELSPVAGILTLGEGNALSHLQLLARNFGIPNVAVDLGTIDLLRPLAGQQVVFVVGSGGNVILQPYDENVEQAMAQPAGATSSDQRIEVPMPDLAMQELLHLKDVGRGLSGKLVGPKAANLGELNRLFPGRVAPAVAIPFGVYAAHFAETGLMQKIEAAFAGRDAGTLTAEEVSAELASVRNAIAAISLSPETLAALDAAMATEFGEPGSYGIFV
;
A
#
# COMPACT_ATOMS: atom_id res chain seq x y z
N MET A 1 -17.24 -64.34 -24.93
CA MET A 1 -16.26 -64.82 -25.93
C MET A 1 -15.09 -63.84 -25.89
N THR A 2 -14.08 -64.10 -25.03
CA THR A 2 -12.77 -64.71 -25.40
C THR A 2 -11.99 -63.80 -26.38
N SER A 3 -10.74 -63.38 -26.16
CA SER A 3 -9.63 -64.04 -25.45
C SER A 3 -8.44 -63.08 -25.26
N HIS A 4 -7.76 -63.21 -24.11
CA HIS A 4 -6.37 -62.80 -23.83
C HIS A 4 -5.32 -63.41 -24.77
N LYS A 5 -4.13 -62.76 -24.83
CA LYS A 5 -2.76 -63.36 -24.76
C LYS A 5 -1.83 -62.27 -24.16
N LEU A 6 -1.28 -62.35 -22.94
CA LEU A 6 -0.21 -63.19 -22.34
C LEU A 6 1.18 -63.05 -23.01
N PHE A 7 2.06 -62.23 -22.38
CA PHE A 7 3.42 -62.45 -21.82
C PHE A 7 4.44 -63.38 -22.57
N PRO A 8 5.77 -63.12 -22.51
CA PRO A 8 6.53 -63.23 -21.25
C PRO A 8 7.74 -62.31 -21.01
N THR A 9 8.08 -62.28 -19.72
CA THR A 9 9.31 -61.84 -19.04
C THR A 9 10.55 -62.67 -19.43
N GLU A 10 11.71 -62.02 -19.58
CA GLU A 10 13.00 -62.63 -19.21
C GLU A 10 13.87 -61.67 -18.41
N PHE A 11 14.27 -62.18 -17.25
CA PHE A 11 15.25 -61.69 -16.30
C PHE A 11 16.66 -61.67 -16.91
N ARG A 12 17.42 -60.59 -16.70
CA ARG A 12 18.87 -60.70 -16.48
C ARG A 12 19.29 -59.82 -15.30
N LEU A 13 19.59 -60.50 -14.19
CA LEU A 13 20.43 -59.99 -13.12
C LEU A 13 21.79 -59.60 -13.69
N VAL A 14 22.20 -58.35 -13.46
CA VAL A 14 23.61 -57.97 -13.40
C VAL A 14 23.79 -57.18 -12.11
N SER A 15 24.35 -57.87 -11.11
CA SER A 15 24.82 -57.27 -9.85
C SER A 15 26.01 -56.36 -10.14
N TRP A 16 25.88 -55.06 -9.83
CA TRP A 16 27.03 -54.21 -9.53
C TRP A 16 26.74 -53.43 -8.24
N ILE A 17 27.51 -53.81 -7.22
CA ILE A 17 27.70 -53.09 -5.97
C ILE A 17 28.30 -51.73 -6.32
N GLY A 18 27.58 -50.65 -6.03
CA GLY A 18 28.03 -49.28 -6.28
C GLY A 18 27.41 -48.34 -5.27
N VAL A 19 28.16 -48.09 -4.19
CA VAL A 19 28.18 -46.90 -3.32
C VAL A 19 26.89 -46.07 -3.32
N ILE A 20 26.09 -46.21 -2.25
CA ILE A 20 25.03 -45.25 -1.90
C ILE A 20 25.73 -43.95 -1.50
N THR A 21 25.94 -43.06 -2.47
CA THR A 21 26.08 -41.64 -2.21
C THR A 21 24.73 -41.14 -1.73
N ILE A 22 24.63 -40.83 -0.44
CA ILE A 22 23.53 -40.06 0.12
C ILE A 22 23.61 -38.68 -0.52
N SER A 23 22.92 -38.49 -1.64
CA SER A 23 22.61 -37.16 -2.14
C SER A 23 21.65 -36.53 -1.13
N PHE A 24 22.22 -35.71 -0.25
CA PHE A 24 21.48 -34.72 0.51
C PHE A 24 20.77 -33.83 -0.53
N VAL A 25 19.52 -34.14 -0.84
CA VAL A 25 18.64 -33.20 -1.54
C VAL A 25 18.40 -32.10 -0.52
N ILE A 26 19.23 -31.05 -0.58
CA ILE A 26 18.90 -29.77 0.00
C ILE A 26 17.60 -29.38 -0.70
N SER A 27 16.46 -29.54 -0.02
CA SER A 27 15.24 -28.88 -0.42
C SER A 27 15.55 -27.40 -0.34
N VAL A 28 15.90 -26.80 -1.47
CA VAL A 28 15.88 -25.35 -1.63
C VAL A 28 14.41 -25.00 -1.47
N GLY A 29 14.02 -24.62 -0.25
CA GLY A 29 12.71 -24.04 -0.01
C GLY A 29 12.57 -22.91 -1.01
N GLN A 30 11.60 -23.00 -1.91
CA GLN A 30 11.26 -21.84 -2.73
C GLN A 30 10.84 -20.77 -1.73
N ALA A 31 11.59 -19.66 -1.70
CA ALA A 31 11.24 -18.51 -0.90
C ALA A 31 9.79 -18.15 -1.21
N ALA A 32 8.97 -17.99 -0.16
CA ALA A 32 7.59 -17.59 -0.32
C ALA A 32 7.55 -16.20 -1.01
N PRO A 33 6.50 -15.85 -1.76
CA PRO A 33 6.43 -14.59 -2.51
C PRO A 33 6.58 -13.31 -1.66
N LEU A 34 6.46 -13.43 -0.33
CA LEU A 34 6.57 -12.34 0.64
C LEU A 34 7.82 -12.45 1.54
N ASP A 35 8.69 -13.42 1.30
CA ASP A 35 9.96 -13.50 2.01
C ASP A 35 10.88 -12.36 1.57
N GLN A 36 11.57 -11.75 2.53
CA GLN A 36 12.57 -10.75 2.20
C GLN A 36 13.72 -11.39 1.40
N PRO A 37 14.28 -10.69 0.40
CA PRO A 37 15.47 -11.16 -0.31
C PRO A 37 16.63 -11.40 0.66
N ALA A 38 17.45 -12.41 0.37
CA ALA A 38 18.58 -12.76 1.22
C ALA A 38 19.54 -11.58 1.45
N PRO A 39 20.17 -11.44 2.64
CA PRO A 39 21.04 -10.30 2.96
C PRO A 39 22.17 -10.10 1.94
N GLU A 40 22.79 -11.18 1.44
CA GLU A 40 23.84 -11.09 0.42
C GLU A 40 23.33 -10.49 -0.91
N VAL A 41 22.10 -10.83 -1.31
CA VAL A 41 21.46 -10.29 -2.51
C VAL A 41 21.19 -8.80 -2.34
N LEU A 42 20.74 -8.38 -1.15
CA LEU A 42 20.47 -6.97 -0.85
C LEU A 42 21.74 -6.11 -0.87
N VAL A 43 22.86 -6.62 -0.32
CA VAL A 43 24.14 -5.90 -0.36
C VAL A 43 24.60 -5.68 -1.80
N GLU A 44 24.51 -6.71 -2.66
CA GLU A 44 24.85 -6.58 -4.07
C GLU A 44 23.92 -5.60 -4.80
N ALA A 45 22.60 -5.75 -4.61
CA ALA A 45 21.59 -4.91 -5.27
C ALA A 45 21.73 -3.42 -4.89
N ARG A 46 21.93 -3.10 -3.61
CA ARG A 46 22.13 -1.72 -3.14
C ARG A 46 23.39 -1.09 -3.74
N ARG A 47 24.48 -1.86 -3.85
CA ARG A 47 25.71 -1.40 -4.50
C ARG A 47 25.47 -1.07 -5.98
N ILE A 48 24.74 -1.94 -6.69
CA ILE A 48 24.39 -1.73 -8.09
C ILE A 48 23.49 -0.49 -8.29
N VAL A 49 22.52 -0.28 -7.41
CA VAL A 49 21.67 0.92 -7.43
C VAL A 49 22.50 2.19 -7.22
N GLN A 50 23.38 2.21 -6.22
CA GLN A 50 24.25 3.37 -5.96
C GLN A 50 25.16 3.67 -7.16
N ASP A 51 25.72 2.65 -7.79
CA ASP A 51 26.51 2.76 -9.01
C ASP A 51 25.71 3.45 -10.14
N MET A 52 24.41 3.14 -10.29
CA MET A 52 23.54 3.80 -11.28
C MET A 52 23.24 5.25 -10.92
N VAL A 53 22.92 5.52 -9.65
CA VAL A 53 22.62 6.88 -9.16
C VAL A 53 23.78 7.84 -9.44
N GLU A 54 25.03 7.36 -9.32
CA GLU A 54 26.24 8.14 -9.56
C GLU A 54 26.65 8.23 -11.05
N ASN A 55 26.13 7.35 -11.90
CA ASN A 55 26.47 7.29 -13.32
C ASN A 55 25.71 8.36 -14.14
N GLN A 56 26.43 9.09 -15.00
CA GLN A 56 25.85 10.07 -15.92
C GLN A 56 24.83 9.46 -16.91
N ARG A 57 24.97 8.17 -17.21
CA ARG A 57 24.03 7.40 -18.02
C ARG A 57 23.09 6.53 -17.18
N GLY A 58 23.15 6.62 -15.84
CA GLY A 58 22.27 5.87 -14.96
C GLY A 58 22.31 4.36 -15.21
N PRO A 59 21.15 3.72 -15.48
CA PRO A 59 21.06 2.29 -15.77
C PRO A 59 21.54 1.88 -17.18
N TYR A 60 21.95 2.83 -18.03
CA TYR A 60 22.19 2.59 -19.46
C TYR A 60 23.67 2.55 -19.84
N SER A 61 24.00 1.79 -20.89
CA SER A 61 25.36 1.68 -21.46
C SER A 61 25.59 2.70 -22.58
N GLN A 62 24.75 2.67 -23.62
CA GLN A 62 24.89 3.43 -24.87
C GLN A 62 23.53 3.58 -25.56
N ILE A 63 23.48 4.36 -26.65
CA ILE A 63 22.28 4.53 -27.48
C ILE A 63 22.44 3.72 -28.75
N LEU A 64 21.44 2.92 -29.09
CA LEU A 64 21.43 2.09 -30.29
C LEU A 64 20.10 2.25 -31.04
N TRP A 65 20.12 1.85 -32.31
CA TRP A 65 18.92 1.55 -33.06
C TRP A 65 18.60 0.07 -32.92
N PHE A 66 17.37 -0.25 -32.55
CA PHE A 66 16.84 -1.61 -32.47
C PHE A 66 15.90 -1.81 -33.66
N CYS A 67 16.35 -2.57 -34.66
CA CYS A 67 15.61 -2.78 -35.90
C CYS A 67 14.58 -3.90 -35.76
N ASN A 68 13.51 -3.83 -36.56
CA ASN A 68 12.42 -4.81 -36.55
C ASN A 68 12.85 -6.21 -37.00
N ASP A 69 13.99 -6.34 -37.68
CA ASP A 69 14.64 -7.63 -38.02
C ASP A 69 15.39 -8.28 -36.84
N GLY A 70 15.39 -7.64 -35.66
CA GLY A 70 16.09 -8.08 -34.45
C GLY A 70 17.55 -7.66 -34.37
N SER A 71 18.10 -6.97 -35.38
CA SER A 71 19.47 -6.47 -35.35
C SER A 71 19.59 -5.12 -34.63
N THR A 72 20.76 -4.86 -34.04
CA THR A 72 21.08 -3.56 -33.44
C THR A 72 22.10 -2.79 -34.29
N GLN A 73 21.92 -1.48 -34.40
CA GLN A 73 22.76 -0.60 -35.20
C GLN A 73 23.22 0.61 -34.40
N ARG A 74 24.31 1.24 -34.84
CA ARG A 74 24.79 2.51 -34.27
C ARG A 74 23.76 3.64 -34.49
N PRO A 75 23.72 4.67 -33.62
CA PRO A 75 22.77 5.78 -33.68
C PRO A 75 23.05 6.75 -34.85
N VAL A 76 22.90 6.26 -36.08
CA VAL A 76 23.08 7.00 -37.34
C VAL A 76 21.71 7.12 -38.02
N ALA A 77 21.46 8.24 -38.70
CA ALA A 77 20.20 8.44 -39.41
C ALA A 77 19.94 7.31 -40.43
N TYR A 78 18.68 6.84 -40.49
CA TYR A 78 18.22 5.78 -41.39
C TYR A 78 18.84 4.39 -41.19
N ALA A 79 19.50 4.12 -40.05
CA ALA A 79 20.20 2.86 -39.80
C ALA A 79 19.33 1.59 -39.94
N CYS A 80 18.03 1.66 -39.62
CA CYS A 80 17.10 0.55 -39.77
C CYS A 80 16.22 0.61 -41.02
N ARG A 81 16.44 1.56 -41.96
CA ARG A 81 15.54 1.76 -43.10
C ARG A 81 15.44 0.53 -44.01
N GLU A 82 16.57 -0.11 -44.30
CA GLU A 82 16.62 -1.34 -45.10
C GLU A 82 16.26 -2.60 -44.29
N ARG A 83 15.98 -2.45 -42.99
CA ARG A 83 15.75 -3.51 -42.01
C ARG A 83 14.33 -3.49 -41.43
N GLY A 84 13.39 -2.93 -42.20
CA GLY A 84 11.97 -2.86 -41.82
C GLY A 84 11.62 -1.76 -40.82
N GLY A 85 12.52 -0.79 -40.60
CA GLY A 85 12.35 0.24 -39.56
C GLY A 85 12.86 -0.24 -38.20
N GLY A 86 12.79 0.64 -37.20
CA GLY A 86 13.26 0.35 -35.85
C GLY A 86 12.97 1.50 -34.90
N ARG A 87 13.45 1.38 -33.67
CA ARG A 87 13.34 2.41 -32.64
C ARG A 87 14.71 2.75 -32.08
N GLN A 88 14.94 4.02 -31.77
CA GLN A 88 16.18 4.45 -31.14
C GLN A 88 15.96 4.64 -29.64
N HIS A 89 16.68 3.89 -28.82
CA HIS A 89 16.67 4.08 -27.37
C HIS A 89 17.98 3.65 -26.74
N ALA A 90 18.09 3.88 -25.44
CA ALA A 90 19.23 3.43 -24.65
C ALA A 90 19.20 1.91 -24.43
N GLU A 91 20.37 1.30 -24.52
CA GLU A 91 20.63 -0.08 -24.15
C GLU A 91 20.88 -0.18 -22.64
N TYR A 92 20.38 -1.25 -22.02
CA TYR A 92 20.63 -1.53 -20.61
C TYR A 92 22.09 -1.89 -20.34
N SER A 93 22.67 -1.33 -19.28
CA SER A 93 24.00 -1.72 -18.83
C SER A 93 24.02 -3.14 -18.24
N GLU A 94 25.18 -3.80 -18.26
CA GLU A 94 25.36 -5.11 -17.60
C GLU A 94 24.99 -5.06 -16.11
N ARG A 95 25.28 -3.94 -15.44
CA ARG A 95 24.89 -3.73 -14.04
C ARG A 95 23.37 -3.70 -13.86
N ARG A 96 22.64 -3.04 -14.77
CA ARG A 96 21.18 -3.06 -14.75
C ARG A 96 20.65 -4.46 -15.00
N GLN A 97 21.22 -5.18 -15.96
CA GLN A 97 20.79 -6.55 -16.22
C GLN A 97 21.01 -7.45 -15.00
N ARG A 98 22.16 -7.31 -14.32
CA ARG A 98 22.45 -8.01 -13.07
C ARG A 98 21.42 -7.68 -11.98
N LEU A 99 21.01 -6.42 -11.83
CA LEU A 99 19.98 -6.03 -10.88
C LEU A 99 18.61 -6.68 -11.20
N ALA A 100 18.27 -6.76 -12.49
CA ALA A 100 17.05 -7.44 -12.95
C ALA A 100 17.08 -8.95 -12.62
N ASP A 101 18.24 -9.60 -12.79
CA ASP A 101 18.42 -11.01 -12.41
C ASP A 101 18.24 -11.22 -10.90
N LEU A 102 18.69 -10.26 -10.09
CA LEU A 102 18.48 -10.27 -8.62
C LEU A 102 17.02 -10.01 -8.23
N GLY A 103 16.19 -9.49 -9.13
CA GLY A 103 14.75 -9.32 -8.94
C GLY A 103 14.24 -7.89 -8.94
N TRP A 104 15.04 -6.91 -9.35
CA TRP A 104 14.59 -5.51 -9.49
C TRP A 104 14.86 -4.98 -10.89
N SER A 105 13.79 -4.62 -11.61
CA SER A 105 13.92 -4.00 -12.92
C SER A 105 13.68 -2.49 -12.82
N VAL A 106 14.71 -1.70 -13.16
CA VAL A 106 14.67 -0.23 -13.06
C VAL A 106 15.15 0.44 -14.35
N GLY A 107 14.87 1.72 -14.54
CA GLY A 107 15.20 2.47 -15.75
C GLY A 107 14.34 2.07 -16.94
N THR A 108 13.04 1.90 -16.76
CA THR A 108 12.16 1.39 -17.82
C THR A 108 12.24 2.21 -19.10
N VAL A 109 12.32 1.49 -20.23
CA VAL A 109 12.17 1.98 -21.60
C VAL A 109 10.97 1.21 -22.17
N PHE A 110 9.80 1.84 -22.21
CA PHE A 110 8.55 1.18 -22.59
C PHE A 110 8.57 0.71 -24.04
N SER A 111 9.25 1.45 -24.92
CA SER A 111 9.44 1.08 -26.33
C SER A 111 10.23 -0.20 -26.55
N ALA A 112 10.95 -0.67 -25.52
CA ALA A 112 11.73 -1.90 -25.51
C ALA A 112 11.04 -3.07 -24.79
N LEU A 113 9.87 -2.86 -24.18
CA LEU A 113 9.12 -3.89 -23.47
C LEU A 113 8.06 -4.53 -24.36
N THR A 114 7.87 -5.82 -24.19
CA THR A 114 6.75 -6.58 -24.77
C THR A 114 5.66 -6.83 -23.73
N PHE A 115 4.43 -7.08 -24.21
CA PHE A 115 3.31 -7.41 -23.32
C PHE A 115 3.60 -8.67 -22.51
N ASP A 116 4.15 -9.72 -23.14
CA ASP A 116 4.49 -10.97 -22.47
C ASP A 116 5.53 -10.79 -21.36
N GLU A 117 6.55 -9.94 -21.54
CA GLU A 117 7.54 -9.66 -20.49
C GLU A 117 6.91 -9.02 -19.25
N ILE A 118 5.86 -8.22 -19.43
CA ILE A 118 5.16 -7.56 -18.33
C ILE A 118 4.12 -8.51 -17.71
N PHE A 119 3.27 -9.11 -18.54
CA PHE A 119 2.11 -9.89 -18.12
C PHE A 119 2.45 -11.32 -17.70
N SER A 120 3.48 -11.93 -18.31
CA SER A 120 3.97 -13.27 -17.92
C SER A 120 5.16 -13.18 -16.95
N SER A 121 5.42 -12.01 -16.37
CA SER A 121 6.45 -11.85 -15.33
C SER A 121 6.14 -12.72 -14.09
N ARG A 122 7.13 -12.85 -13.19
CA ARG A 122 7.11 -13.56 -11.88
C ARG A 122 5.73 -13.49 -11.17
N PRO A 123 5.39 -14.44 -10.26
CA PRO A 123 4.04 -14.68 -9.77
C PRO A 123 3.22 -13.40 -9.56
N ARG A 124 1.99 -13.39 -10.11
CA ARG A 124 1.11 -12.21 -10.12
C ARG A 124 1.74 -10.99 -10.81
N GLN A 125 2.17 -11.13 -12.06
CA GLN A 125 2.60 -10.00 -12.92
C GLN A 125 3.51 -8.98 -12.20
N GLN A 126 4.55 -9.46 -11.51
CA GLN A 126 5.39 -8.63 -10.64
C GLN A 126 5.90 -7.37 -11.37
N ARG A 127 6.28 -7.51 -12.66
CA ARG A 127 6.85 -6.40 -13.42
C ARG A 127 5.87 -5.22 -13.55
N LEU A 128 4.58 -5.51 -13.76
CA LEU A 128 3.54 -4.48 -13.85
C LEU A 128 3.42 -3.68 -12.55
N ARG A 129 3.53 -4.36 -11.40
CA ARG A 129 3.47 -3.75 -10.06
C ARG A 129 4.70 -2.89 -9.76
N GLU A 130 5.88 -3.31 -10.24
CA GLU A 130 7.13 -2.56 -10.08
C GLU A 130 7.11 -1.20 -10.79
N LEU A 131 6.39 -1.06 -11.91
CA LEU A 131 6.34 0.20 -12.67
C LEU A 131 5.83 1.37 -11.80
N ALA A 132 4.81 1.11 -10.97
CA ALA A 132 4.28 2.11 -10.05
C ALA A 132 5.30 2.51 -8.97
N LEU A 133 6.03 1.54 -8.43
CA LEU A 133 7.07 1.77 -7.43
C LEU A 133 8.30 2.46 -8.01
N GLU A 134 8.75 2.04 -9.19
CA GLU A 134 9.84 2.70 -9.91
C GLU A 134 9.50 4.16 -10.19
N ARG A 135 8.25 4.42 -10.62
CA ARG A 135 7.79 5.79 -10.84
C ARG A 135 7.76 6.58 -9.54
N TYR A 136 7.22 6.01 -8.47
CA TYR A 136 7.21 6.63 -7.15
C TYR A 136 8.63 7.01 -6.69
N MET A 137 9.58 6.07 -6.72
CA MET A 137 10.98 6.31 -6.33
C MET A 137 11.62 7.42 -7.16
N THR A 138 11.36 7.42 -8.48
CA THR A 138 11.84 8.47 -9.39
C THR A 138 11.29 9.85 -9.00
N ASP A 139 10.04 9.91 -8.54
CA ASP A 139 9.35 11.17 -8.22
C ASP A 139 9.79 11.75 -6.86
N ILE A 140 10.02 10.90 -5.85
CA ILE A 140 10.42 11.36 -4.50
C ILE A 140 11.93 11.60 -4.35
N ASP A 141 12.76 11.08 -5.25
CA ASP A 141 14.22 11.10 -5.12
C ASP A 141 14.94 11.79 -6.29
N ASN A 142 14.28 12.80 -6.88
CA ASN A 142 14.82 13.57 -8.02
C ASN A 142 15.43 12.64 -9.10
N GLY A 143 14.65 11.66 -9.54
CA GLY A 143 15.05 10.70 -10.57
C GLY A 143 15.61 9.37 -10.05
N TRP A 144 15.95 9.21 -8.77
CA TRP A 144 16.51 7.96 -8.22
C TRP A 144 17.66 7.38 -9.06
N VAL A 145 17.52 6.18 -9.64
CA VAL A 145 18.53 5.58 -10.56
C VAL A 145 18.73 6.39 -11.85
N LEU A 146 17.79 7.26 -12.20
CA LEU A 146 17.87 8.20 -13.31
C LEU A 146 18.40 9.58 -12.89
N ARG A 147 18.76 9.82 -11.61
CA ARG A 147 19.10 11.16 -11.07
C ARG A 147 20.07 11.94 -11.95
N ARG A 148 21.16 11.32 -12.40
CA ARG A 148 22.12 11.96 -13.32
C ARG A 148 21.82 11.69 -14.80
N ALA A 149 20.99 10.70 -15.10
CA ALA A 149 20.59 10.32 -16.45
C ALA A 149 19.33 11.05 -16.95
N GLN A 150 18.72 11.93 -16.16
CA GLN A 150 17.54 12.70 -16.58
C GLN A 150 17.78 13.50 -17.86
N THR A 151 19.02 13.99 -18.04
CA THR A 151 19.45 14.75 -19.22
C THR A 151 20.19 13.90 -20.24
N TYR A 152 20.18 12.56 -20.11
CA TYR A 152 20.84 11.66 -21.05
C TYR A 152 20.10 11.65 -22.39
N ARG A 153 20.54 12.52 -23.29
CA ARG A 153 19.94 12.75 -24.60
C ARG A 153 19.84 11.46 -25.42
N GLY A 154 18.67 11.19 -25.99
CA GLY A 154 18.43 10.02 -26.86
C GLY A 154 18.24 8.71 -26.11
N ARG A 155 18.05 8.76 -24.78
CA ARG A 155 17.68 7.61 -23.95
C ARG A 155 16.38 6.97 -24.38
N VAL A 156 15.36 7.80 -24.66
CA VAL A 156 14.04 7.39 -25.14
C VAL A 156 13.54 8.42 -26.15
N GLN A 157 12.66 8.00 -27.06
CA GLN A 157 11.87 8.90 -27.89
C GLN A 157 10.44 8.88 -27.36
N VAL A 158 9.88 10.04 -27.01
CA VAL A 158 8.57 10.10 -26.35
C VAL A 158 7.46 9.51 -27.21
N GLU A 159 7.53 9.72 -28.53
CA GLU A 159 6.56 9.19 -29.48
C GLU A 159 6.58 7.64 -29.52
N ASP A 160 7.77 7.04 -29.44
CA ASP A 160 7.91 5.57 -29.39
C ASP A 160 7.45 5.01 -28.04
N GLU A 161 7.70 5.72 -26.94
CA GLU A 161 7.25 5.34 -25.60
C GLU A 161 5.73 5.43 -25.48
N GLU A 162 5.12 6.52 -25.98
CA GLU A 162 3.66 6.72 -26.01
C GLU A 162 2.97 5.66 -26.87
N TYR A 163 3.51 5.38 -28.07
CA TYR A 163 2.99 4.33 -28.94
C TYR A 163 3.07 2.95 -28.27
N ALA A 164 4.23 2.60 -27.69
CA ALA A 164 4.40 1.32 -27.01
C ALA A 164 3.52 1.20 -25.78
N GLY A 165 3.40 2.25 -24.97
CA GLY A 165 2.54 2.24 -23.79
C GLY A 165 1.06 2.13 -24.14
N ASN A 166 0.60 2.77 -25.21
CA ASN A 166 -0.77 2.62 -25.70
C ASN A 166 -1.09 1.18 -26.11
N GLU A 167 -0.18 0.53 -26.85
CA GLU A 167 -0.32 -0.88 -27.24
C GLU A 167 -0.33 -1.79 -26.00
N LEU A 168 0.60 -1.60 -25.06
CA LEU A 168 0.69 -2.40 -23.83
C LEU A 168 -0.58 -2.30 -22.98
N LEU A 169 -1.09 -1.08 -22.76
CA LEU A 169 -2.31 -0.86 -21.99
C LEU A 169 -3.56 -1.35 -22.72
N SER A 170 -3.63 -1.19 -24.04
CA SER A 170 -4.75 -1.70 -24.84
C SER A 170 -4.85 -3.23 -24.76
N GLN A 171 -3.71 -3.93 -24.84
CA GLN A 171 -3.64 -5.39 -24.66
C GLN A 171 -3.98 -5.80 -23.22
N LEU A 172 -3.49 -5.06 -22.21
CA LEU A 172 -3.81 -5.29 -20.80
C LEU A 172 -5.32 -5.22 -20.52
N LEU A 173 -6.03 -4.40 -21.29
CA LEU A 173 -7.46 -4.13 -21.16
C LEU A 173 -8.33 -5.02 -22.05
N GLU A 174 -7.78 -6.01 -22.76
CA GLU A 174 -8.56 -6.97 -23.54
C GLU A 174 -9.40 -7.88 -22.64
N ASP A 175 -8.78 -8.46 -21.61
CA ASP A 175 -9.46 -9.26 -20.59
C ASP A 175 -10.17 -8.35 -19.57
N ALA A 176 -11.48 -8.18 -19.78
CA ALA A 176 -12.32 -7.35 -18.92
C ALA A 176 -12.39 -7.88 -17.47
N ALA A 177 -12.43 -9.20 -17.30
CA ALA A 177 -12.60 -9.82 -15.99
C ALA A 177 -11.33 -9.64 -15.17
N TRP A 178 -10.16 -9.94 -15.77
CA TRP A 178 -8.87 -9.71 -15.12
C TRP A 178 -8.69 -8.23 -14.75
N ALA A 179 -9.02 -7.31 -15.67
CA ALA A 179 -8.89 -5.88 -15.44
C ALA A 179 -9.82 -5.35 -14.35
N GLN A 180 -11.03 -5.93 -14.20
CA GLN A 180 -11.94 -5.58 -13.09
C GLN A 180 -11.41 -6.08 -11.74
N ASP A 181 -10.91 -7.31 -11.68
CA ASP A 181 -10.33 -7.88 -10.46
C ASP A 181 -9.05 -7.15 -10.03
N ASN A 182 -8.31 -6.60 -11.00
CA ASN A 182 -7.06 -5.86 -10.80
C ASN A 182 -7.21 -4.36 -11.07
N PHE A 183 -8.40 -3.79 -10.85
CA PHE A 183 -8.72 -2.42 -11.27
C PHE A 183 -7.74 -1.36 -10.73
N LEU A 184 -7.33 -1.46 -9.46
CA LEU A 184 -6.34 -0.54 -8.89
C LEU A 184 -4.99 -0.64 -9.61
N LEU A 185 -4.54 -1.86 -9.93
CA LEU A 185 -3.30 -2.08 -10.67
C LEU A 185 -3.39 -1.50 -12.08
N VAL A 186 -4.51 -1.71 -12.77
CA VAL A 186 -4.76 -1.17 -14.10
C VAL A 186 -4.73 0.36 -14.08
N ARG A 187 -5.41 0.98 -13.11
CA ARG A 187 -5.41 2.44 -12.93
C ARG A 187 -4.00 2.98 -12.67
N GLU A 188 -3.27 2.36 -11.75
CA GLU A 188 -1.88 2.76 -11.46
C GLU A 188 -0.95 2.51 -12.66
N SER A 189 -1.19 1.47 -13.46
CA SER A 189 -0.42 1.20 -14.68
C SER A 189 -0.65 2.28 -15.72
N ALA A 190 -1.91 2.66 -15.97
CA ALA A 190 -2.23 3.78 -16.88
C ALA A 190 -1.59 5.09 -16.38
N ARG A 191 -1.60 5.35 -15.07
CA ARG A 191 -0.97 6.57 -14.51
C ARG A 191 0.54 6.65 -14.79
N VAL A 192 1.25 5.52 -14.85
CA VAL A 192 2.73 5.50 -14.93
C VAL A 192 3.29 5.15 -16.30
N ILE A 193 2.53 4.44 -17.14
CA ILE A 193 2.92 4.10 -18.51
C ILE A 193 2.54 5.29 -19.42
N PRO A 194 3.48 5.87 -20.20
CA PRO A 194 3.16 6.94 -21.14
C PRO A 194 2.32 6.41 -22.31
N HIS A 195 1.19 7.03 -22.64
CA HIS A 195 0.28 6.49 -23.68
C HIS A 195 -0.66 7.53 -24.36
N GLY A 196 -0.31 8.82 -24.30
CA GLY A 196 -1.17 9.89 -24.82
C GLY A 196 -1.05 10.13 -26.33
N ASP A 197 -2.10 10.71 -26.92
CA ASP A 197 -2.09 11.17 -28.30
C ASP A 197 -1.34 12.50 -28.45
N ASP A 198 -0.44 12.57 -29.43
CA ASP A 198 0.39 13.74 -29.75
C ASP A 198 -0.48 14.88 -30.32
N THR A 199 -1.08 15.67 -29.43
CA THR A 199 -1.90 16.84 -29.80
C THR A 199 -1.10 17.82 -30.68
N ASP A 200 -1.77 18.53 -31.58
CA ASP A 200 -1.11 19.57 -32.39
C ASP A 200 -0.39 20.61 -31.50
N LEU A 201 -0.94 20.88 -30.31
CA LEU A 201 -0.33 21.77 -29.32
C LEU A 201 0.95 21.18 -28.69
N ALA A 202 0.99 19.88 -28.40
CA ALA A 202 2.20 19.21 -27.92
C ALA A 202 3.33 19.26 -28.96
N ARG A 203 3.00 19.05 -30.24
CA ARG A 203 3.95 19.23 -31.36
C ARG A 203 4.44 20.67 -31.48
N VAL A 204 3.55 21.65 -31.31
CA VAL A 204 3.92 23.07 -31.27
C VAL A 204 4.87 23.35 -30.10
N VAL A 205 4.57 22.86 -28.89
CA VAL A 205 5.42 23.00 -27.71
C VAL A 205 6.82 22.42 -27.96
N ARG A 206 6.92 21.20 -28.50
CA ARG A 206 8.21 20.56 -28.81
C ARG A 206 8.98 21.34 -29.88
N ARG A 207 8.32 21.79 -30.95
CA ARG A 207 8.93 22.62 -32.01
C ARG A 207 9.45 23.95 -31.48
N THR A 208 8.63 24.66 -30.69
CA THR A 208 9.03 25.95 -30.09
C THR A 208 10.17 25.77 -29.08
N ALA A 209 10.27 24.63 -28.39
CA ALA A 209 11.42 24.30 -27.55
C ALA A 209 12.72 24.07 -28.37
N ILE A 210 12.62 23.51 -29.58
CA ILE A 210 13.77 23.42 -30.52
C ILE A 210 14.19 24.82 -30.95
N GLU A 211 13.25 25.65 -31.39
CA GLU A 211 13.50 27.04 -31.79
C GLU A 211 14.16 27.86 -30.68
N LEU A 212 13.71 27.71 -29.44
CA LEU A 212 14.32 28.37 -28.28
C LEU A 212 15.78 27.94 -28.06
N ALA A 213 16.08 26.64 -28.22
CA ALA A 213 17.44 26.11 -28.06
C ALA A 213 18.38 26.50 -29.22
N GLU A 214 17.85 26.69 -30.43
CA GLU A 214 18.59 27.23 -31.56
C GLU A 214 18.93 28.72 -31.35
N LEU A 215 18.01 29.49 -30.76
CA LEU A 215 18.23 30.89 -30.44
C LEU A 215 19.18 31.09 -29.25
N GLU A 216 19.08 30.25 -28.21
CA GLU A 216 19.89 30.33 -26.99
C GLU A 216 20.40 28.94 -26.59
N PRO A 217 21.70 28.63 -26.79
CA PRO A 217 22.26 27.31 -26.46
C PRO A 217 22.06 26.89 -25.00
N ALA A 218 21.99 27.84 -24.05
CA ALA A 218 21.68 27.55 -22.65
C ALA A 218 20.26 27.00 -22.44
N ALA A 219 19.37 27.09 -23.44
CA ALA A 219 18.02 26.53 -23.41
C ALA A 219 17.94 25.06 -23.85
N GLU A 220 19.06 24.42 -24.23
CA GLU A 220 19.07 22.99 -24.59
C GLU A 220 18.56 22.10 -23.45
N ALA A 221 18.77 22.49 -22.19
CA ALA A 221 18.21 21.80 -21.02
C ALA A 221 16.67 21.79 -21.03
N TRP A 222 16.03 22.91 -21.40
CA TRP A 222 14.57 23.00 -21.52
C TRP A 222 14.06 22.14 -22.67
N ARG A 223 14.77 22.13 -23.80
CA ARG A 223 14.43 21.26 -24.93
C ARG A 223 14.45 19.79 -24.50
N VAL A 224 15.52 19.35 -23.86
CA VAL A 224 15.65 17.99 -23.35
C VAL A 224 14.53 17.66 -22.37
N GLU A 225 14.26 18.53 -21.39
CA GLU A 225 13.18 18.34 -20.43
C GLU A 225 11.80 18.25 -21.12
N ILE A 226 11.48 19.15 -22.05
CA ILE A 226 10.18 19.19 -22.75
C ILE A 226 9.98 17.97 -23.67
N HIS A 227 11.04 17.41 -24.25
CA HIS A 227 10.95 16.21 -25.08
C HIS A 227 10.94 14.91 -24.26
N THR A 228 11.33 14.96 -22.98
CA THR A 228 11.43 13.75 -22.15
C THR A 228 10.32 13.70 -21.10
N ARG A 229 10.02 14.81 -20.43
CA ARG A 229 9.10 14.89 -19.29
C ARG A 229 8.57 16.32 -19.03
N PRO A 230 7.76 16.89 -19.93
CA PRO A 230 7.13 18.20 -19.71
C PRO A 230 6.10 18.17 -18.57
N SER A 231 5.89 19.31 -17.90
CA SER A 231 4.91 19.45 -16.82
C SER A 231 4.42 20.90 -16.67
N ALA A 232 3.34 21.12 -15.92
CA ALA A 232 2.89 22.46 -15.54
C ALA A 232 3.99 23.25 -14.79
N THR A 233 4.78 22.59 -13.94
CA THR A 233 5.91 23.22 -13.23
C THR A 233 7.07 23.60 -14.15
N THR A 234 7.14 23.01 -15.35
CA THR A 234 8.11 23.39 -16.38
C THR A 234 7.85 24.81 -16.89
N ALA A 235 6.58 25.19 -17.07
CA ALA A 235 6.21 26.55 -17.49
C ALA A 235 6.65 27.61 -16.47
N SER A 236 6.39 27.37 -15.18
CA SER A 236 6.80 28.27 -14.10
C SER A 236 8.32 28.42 -14.01
N ARG A 237 9.07 27.30 -14.08
CA ARG A 237 10.54 27.34 -14.03
C ARG A 237 11.14 28.00 -15.28
N LEU A 238 10.55 27.77 -16.46
CA LEU A 238 10.94 28.43 -17.70
C LEU A 238 10.78 29.95 -17.57
N ARG A 239 9.65 30.43 -17.02
CA ARG A 239 9.45 31.87 -16.76
C ARG A 239 10.51 32.45 -15.84
N VAL A 240 10.87 31.74 -14.77
CA VAL A 240 11.94 32.16 -13.87
C VAL A 240 13.27 32.27 -14.61
N TRP A 241 13.59 31.31 -15.48
CA TRP A 241 14.81 31.35 -16.29
C TRP A 241 14.81 32.51 -17.30
N LEU A 242 13.65 32.80 -17.90
CA LEU A 242 13.49 33.92 -18.84
C LEU A 242 13.76 35.28 -18.20
N THR A 243 13.53 35.46 -16.90
CA THR A 243 13.87 36.72 -16.19
C THR A 243 15.36 37.09 -16.27
N ARG A 244 16.24 36.11 -16.51
CA ARG A 244 17.69 36.32 -16.63
C ARG A 244 18.14 36.60 -18.06
N GLN A 245 17.23 36.47 -19.04
CA GLN A 245 17.52 36.68 -20.46
C GLN A 245 17.29 38.13 -20.88
N LYS A 246 18.08 38.60 -21.85
CA LYS A 246 18.05 39.99 -22.32
C LYS A 246 17.69 40.14 -23.80
N ARG A 247 17.68 39.05 -24.56
CA ARG A 247 17.40 39.06 -26.00
C ARG A 247 15.89 39.02 -26.25
N PRO A 248 15.31 40.00 -26.97
CA PRO A 248 13.86 40.06 -27.21
C PRO A 248 13.29 38.81 -27.89
N GLU A 249 14.01 38.26 -28.87
CA GLU A 249 13.62 37.04 -29.60
C GLU A 249 13.51 35.81 -28.68
N VAL A 250 14.46 35.68 -27.73
CA VAL A 250 14.46 34.60 -26.73
C VAL A 250 13.31 34.76 -25.73
N LEU A 251 13.04 35.99 -25.32
CA LEU A 251 11.93 36.31 -24.41
C LEU A 251 10.58 36.01 -25.07
N GLU A 252 10.41 36.37 -26.34
CA GLU A 252 9.17 36.14 -27.08
C GLU A 252 8.89 34.63 -27.25
N VAL A 253 9.83 33.90 -27.84
CA VAL A 253 9.71 32.45 -28.05
C VAL A 253 9.57 31.71 -26.72
N GLY A 254 10.32 32.12 -25.69
CA GLY A 254 10.23 31.53 -24.36
C GLY A 254 8.90 31.77 -23.65
N ASN A 255 8.34 32.98 -23.74
CA ASN A 255 7.03 33.28 -23.15
C ASN A 255 5.89 32.56 -23.90
N GLN A 256 5.97 32.49 -25.24
CA GLN A 256 5.07 31.71 -26.06
C GLN A 256 5.11 30.22 -25.66
N LEU A 257 6.31 29.67 -25.46
CA LEU A 257 6.50 28.29 -25.00
C LEU A 257 5.88 28.06 -23.62
N ALA A 258 6.13 28.97 -22.66
CA ALA A 258 5.55 28.88 -21.32
C ALA A 258 4.01 28.98 -21.34
N ALA A 259 3.44 29.85 -22.19
CA ALA A 259 1.99 29.98 -22.36
C ALA A 259 1.37 28.72 -22.98
N ASN A 260 2.02 28.12 -23.98
CA ASN A 260 1.57 26.85 -24.57
C ASN A 260 1.68 25.69 -23.58
N LEU A 261 2.71 25.67 -22.72
CA LEU A 261 2.83 24.70 -21.63
C LEU A 261 1.72 24.87 -20.59
N ASP A 262 1.36 26.10 -20.22
CA ASP A 262 0.22 26.36 -19.33
C ASP A 262 -1.11 25.98 -19.97
N LEU A 263 -1.28 26.26 -21.27
CA LEU A 263 -2.49 25.88 -22.00
C LEU A 263 -2.62 24.36 -22.05
N LEU A 264 -1.52 23.65 -22.30
CA LEU A 264 -1.51 22.19 -22.39
C LEU A 264 -1.65 21.52 -21.02
N TYR A 265 -0.90 21.96 -20.01
CA TYR A 265 -0.85 21.28 -18.70
C TYR A 265 -1.68 21.94 -17.59
N GLY A 266 -2.25 23.12 -17.84
CA GLY A 266 -3.15 23.83 -16.93
C GLY A 266 -4.62 23.43 -17.07
N ALA A 267 -5.50 24.21 -16.44
CA ALA A 267 -6.93 23.88 -16.33
C ALA A 267 -7.64 23.71 -17.68
N VAL A 268 -7.40 24.63 -18.63
CA VAL A 268 -8.02 24.58 -19.97
C VAL A 268 -7.62 23.33 -20.74
N GLY A 269 -6.32 23.00 -20.78
CA GLY A 269 -5.83 21.80 -21.47
C GLY A 269 -6.31 20.51 -20.83
N ARG A 270 -6.41 20.44 -19.50
CA ARG A 270 -7.05 19.30 -18.83
C ARG A 270 -8.51 19.16 -19.24
N ARG A 271 -9.27 20.26 -19.26
CA ARG A 271 -10.67 20.24 -19.70
C ARG A 271 -10.83 19.75 -21.13
N ASN A 272 -10.00 20.26 -22.05
CA ASN A 272 -10.01 19.83 -23.44
C ASN A 272 -9.70 18.33 -23.58
N ARG A 273 -8.72 17.79 -22.83
CA ARG A 273 -8.43 16.34 -22.83
C ARG A 273 -9.60 15.51 -22.32
N ILE A 274 -10.26 15.95 -21.24
CA ILE A 274 -11.46 15.28 -20.76
C ILE A 274 -12.53 15.28 -21.85
N ASP A 275 -12.79 16.41 -22.51
CA ASP A 275 -13.77 16.51 -23.59
C ASP A 275 -13.43 15.61 -24.79
N GLU A 276 -12.16 15.50 -25.18
CA GLU A 276 -11.68 14.60 -26.22
C GLU A 276 -11.91 13.12 -25.85
N MET A 277 -11.61 12.74 -24.61
CA MET A 277 -11.85 11.40 -24.09
C MET A 277 -13.36 11.08 -24.06
N LEU A 278 -14.18 12.00 -23.55
CA LEU A 278 -15.64 11.87 -23.55
C LEU A 278 -16.20 11.75 -24.98
N TRP A 279 -15.67 12.51 -25.93
CA TRP A 279 -16.07 12.42 -27.34
C TRP A 279 -15.78 11.05 -27.93
N SER A 280 -14.62 10.46 -27.64
CA SER A 280 -14.29 9.08 -28.04
C SER A 280 -15.30 8.06 -27.47
N LEU A 281 -15.70 8.23 -26.20
CA LEU A 281 -16.62 7.32 -25.50
C LEU A 281 -18.06 7.39 -26.03
N ARG A 282 -18.49 8.55 -26.56
CA ARG A 282 -19.82 8.78 -27.16
C ARG A 282 -20.14 7.91 -28.37
N ARG A 283 -19.14 7.22 -28.95
CA ARG A 283 -19.34 6.24 -30.04
C ARG A 283 -20.04 4.94 -29.59
N SER A 284 -20.37 4.83 -28.30
CA SER A 284 -21.20 3.76 -27.73
C SER A 284 -22.42 4.38 -27.03
N ASN A 285 -23.56 3.69 -27.02
CA ASN A 285 -24.77 4.23 -26.36
C ASN A 285 -24.54 4.47 -24.87
N ALA A 286 -23.91 3.52 -24.17
CA ALA A 286 -23.59 3.63 -22.75
C ALA A 286 -22.58 4.76 -22.46
N GLY A 287 -21.50 4.85 -23.26
CA GLY A 287 -20.53 5.93 -23.12
C GLY A 287 -21.08 7.30 -23.51
N SER A 288 -22.07 7.36 -24.42
CA SER A 288 -22.74 8.60 -24.76
C SER A 288 -23.61 9.13 -23.63
N ALA A 289 -24.39 8.26 -22.98
CA ALA A 289 -25.21 8.65 -21.84
C ALA A 289 -24.34 9.18 -20.70
N TRP A 290 -23.32 8.40 -20.31
CA TRP A 290 -22.37 8.78 -19.26
C TRP A 290 -21.64 10.09 -19.61
N GLY A 291 -21.11 10.20 -20.83
CA GLY A 291 -20.39 11.40 -21.26
C GLY A 291 -21.27 12.66 -21.41
N SER A 292 -22.59 12.53 -21.47
CA SER A 292 -23.51 13.68 -21.39
C SER A 292 -23.69 14.12 -19.93
N VAL A 293 -23.89 13.18 -19.01
CA VAL A 293 -24.04 13.46 -17.58
C VAL A 293 -22.77 14.08 -17.01
N VAL A 294 -21.59 13.56 -17.38
CA VAL A 294 -20.32 14.15 -16.98
C VAL A 294 -20.20 15.58 -17.50
N THR A 295 -20.42 15.85 -18.79
CA THR A 295 -20.32 17.23 -19.33
C THR A 295 -21.24 18.21 -18.62
N GLU A 296 -22.45 17.78 -18.24
CA GLU A 296 -23.36 18.60 -17.43
C GLU A 296 -22.80 18.84 -16.02
N ALA A 297 -22.32 17.78 -15.36
CA ALA A 297 -21.73 17.86 -14.03
C ALA A 297 -20.54 18.83 -13.98
N LEU A 298 -19.69 18.85 -15.03
CA LEU A 298 -18.52 19.73 -15.13
C LEU A 298 -18.85 21.24 -15.16
N GLY A 299 -20.13 21.60 -15.35
CA GLY A 299 -20.63 22.98 -15.27
C GLY A 299 -21.25 23.36 -13.93
N LEU A 300 -21.32 22.44 -12.97
CA LEU A 300 -21.91 22.66 -11.65
C LEU A 300 -20.98 23.45 -10.71
N PRO A 301 -21.52 24.11 -9.67
CA PRO A 301 -20.70 24.69 -8.59
C PRO A 301 -19.92 23.62 -7.83
N ALA A 302 -18.84 24.00 -7.16
CA ALA A 302 -17.86 23.07 -6.57
C ALA A 302 -18.45 21.99 -5.65
N ASP A 303 -19.44 22.34 -4.81
CA ASP A 303 -20.12 21.42 -3.89
C ASP A 303 -20.95 20.36 -4.62
N GLU A 304 -21.73 20.76 -5.62
CA GLU A 304 -22.50 19.83 -6.45
C GLU A 304 -21.63 19.05 -7.44
N LEU A 305 -20.54 19.68 -7.92
CA LEU A 305 -19.56 19.09 -8.84
C LEU A 305 -18.86 17.89 -8.20
N VAL A 306 -18.36 18.03 -6.98
CA VAL A 306 -17.72 16.92 -6.24
C VAL A 306 -18.67 15.74 -6.11
N ILE A 307 -19.91 16.01 -5.67
CA ILE A 307 -20.92 14.96 -5.46
C ILE A 307 -21.24 14.23 -6.77
N SER A 308 -21.49 15.00 -7.84
CA SER A 308 -21.89 14.45 -9.13
C SER A 308 -20.77 13.65 -9.78
N LEU A 309 -19.54 14.17 -9.79
CA LEU A 309 -18.41 13.46 -10.39
C LEU A 309 -18.04 12.18 -9.64
N CYS A 310 -18.14 12.16 -8.31
CA CYS A 310 -17.88 10.94 -7.57
C CYS A 310 -18.89 9.83 -7.88
N ALA A 311 -20.17 10.17 -8.03
CA ALA A 311 -21.18 9.23 -8.49
C ALA A 311 -20.85 8.70 -9.90
N GLU A 312 -20.44 9.58 -10.82
CA GLU A 312 -20.09 9.18 -12.19
C GLU A 312 -18.82 8.32 -12.25
N LEU A 313 -17.84 8.53 -11.38
CA LEU A 313 -16.66 7.67 -11.26
C LEU A 313 -17.03 6.25 -10.79
N SER A 314 -17.97 6.13 -9.86
CA SER A 314 -18.48 4.85 -9.40
C SER A 314 -19.28 4.12 -10.49
N THR A 315 -20.14 4.85 -11.23
CA THR A 315 -20.88 4.33 -12.39
C THR A 315 -19.94 3.87 -13.50
N ALA A 316 -18.88 4.65 -13.78
CA ALA A 316 -17.86 4.31 -14.76
C ALA A 316 -17.19 2.96 -14.45
N ARG A 317 -16.78 2.75 -13.19
CA ARG A 317 -16.16 1.49 -12.75
C ARG A 317 -17.13 0.31 -12.77
N SER A 318 -18.31 0.47 -12.17
CA SER A 318 -19.27 -0.63 -11.94
C SER A 318 -19.99 -1.09 -13.22
N THR A 319 -20.36 -0.14 -14.07
CA THR A 319 -21.27 -0.41 -15.20
C THR A 319 -20.56 -0.23 -16.53
N LEU A 320 -19.90 0.92 -16.74
CA LEU A 320 -19.41 1.28 -18.06
C LEU A 320 -18.19 0.43 -18.46
N PHE A 321 -17.25 0.19 -17.55
CA PHE A 321 -15.98 -0.48 -17.82
C PHE A 321 -16.14 -1.86 -18.50
N ALA A 322 -17.03 -2.72 -17.99
CA ALA A 322 -17.27 -4.06 -18.55
C ALA A 322 -17.85 -4.00 -19.97
N THR A 323 -18.67 -2.99 -20.25
CA THR A 323 -19.48 -2.90 -21.47
C THR A 323 -18.73 -2.30 -22.66
N LEU A 324 -17.63 -1.60 -22.41
CA LEU A 324 -16.82 -0.97 -23.45
C LEU A 324 -15.81 -1.97 -24.07
N PRO A 325 -15.44 -1.81 -25.35
CA PRO A 325 -14.29 -2.52 -25.93
C PRO A 325 -12.96 -1.99 -25.37
N SER A 326 -11.90 -2.79 -25.45
CA SER A 326 -10.57 -2.52 -24.86
C SER A 326 -10.02 -1.11 -25.17
N VAL A 327 -10.00 -0.71 -26.44
CA VAL A 327 -9.53 0.62 -26.88
C VAL A 327 -10.29 1.77 -26.18
N ARG A 328 -11.57 1.58 -25.86
CA ARG A 328 -12.36 2.59 -25.15
C ARG A 328 -12.22 2.49 -23.63
N ARG A 329 -11.83 1.33 -23.08
CA ARG A 329 -11.55 1.19 -21.65
C ARG A 329 -10.36 2.04 -21.23
N LEU A 330 -9.33 2.15 -22.09
CA LEU A 330 -8.18 3.02 -21.81
C LEU A 330 -8.63 4.49 -21.71
N ASN A 331 -9.34 4.98 -22.72
CA ASN A 331 -9.90 6.33 -22.70
C ASN A 331 -10.86 6.58 -21.52
N LEU A 332 -11.57 5.54 -21.06
CA LEU A 332 -12.38 5.62 -19.85
C LEU A 332 -11.52 5.79 -18.60
N ILE A 333 -10.45 5.00 -18.44
CA ILE A 333 -9.53 5.12 -17.30
C ILE A 333 -8.89 6.51 -17.26
N ASP A 334 -8.48 7.04 -18.41
CA ASP A 334 -7.87 8.37 -18.48
C ASP A 334 -8.88 9.47 -18.16
N ALA A 335 -10.10 9.34 -18.67
CA ALA A 335 -11.20 10.23 -18.31
C ALA A 335 -11.43 10.19 -16.79
N MET A 336 -11.48 9.00 -16.18
CA MET A 336 -11.65 8.84 -14.73
C MET A 336 -10.54 9.54 -13.93
N GLN A 337 -9.28 9.41 -14.33
CA GLN A 337 -8.15 10.13 -13.69
C GLN A 337 -8.28 11.65 -13.83
N GLY A 338 -8.69 12.12 -15.01
CA GLY A 338 -8.98 13.54 -15.26
C GLY A 338 -10.10 14.06 -14.37
N LEU A 339 -11.22 13.33 -14.26
CA LEU A 339 -12.35 13.69 -13.41
C LEU A 339 -11.99 13.68 -11.93
N GLU A 340 -11.17 12.74 -11.46
CA GLU A 340 -10.67 12.72 -10.09
C GLU A 340 -9.83 13.96 -9.76
N THR A 341 -9.01 14.42 -10.72
CA THR A 341 -8.27 15.69 -10.58
C THR A 341 -9.23 16.89 -10.45
N GLU A 342 -10.35 16.88 -11.18
CA GLU A 342 -11.36 17.94 -11.09
C GLU A 342 -12.11 17.90 -9.76
N VAL A 343 -12.40 16.70 -9.22
CA VAL A 343 -12.91 16.53 -7.85
C VAL A 343 -11.92 17.12 -6.83
N GLN A 344 -10.62 16.87 -6.99
CA GLN A 344 -9.60 17.42 -6.09
C GLN A 344 -9.58 18.94 -6.07
N LEU A 345 -9.64 19.56 -7.25
CA LEU A 345 -9.63 21.01 -7.35
C LEU A 345 -10.92 21.63 -6.83
N ALA A 346 -12.07 21.04 -7.16
CA ALA A 346 -13.37 21.48 -6.65
C ALA A 346 -13.44 21.36 -5.12
N TYR A 347 -12.90 20.29 -4.54
CA TYR A 347 -12.84 20.11 -3.09
C TYR A 347 -12.03 21.23 -2.40
N LEU A 348 -10.89 21.63 -2.98
CA LEU A 348 -10.05 22.71 -2.45
C LEU A 348 -10.73 24.09 -2.53
N GLU A 349 -11.75 24.26 -3.37
CA GLU A 349 -12.53 25.49 -3.48
C GLU A 349 -13.71 25.55 -2.48
N LEU A 350 -14.01 24.46 -1.76
CA LEU A 350 -15.14 24.43 -0.83
C LEU A 350 -14.89 25.34 0.38
N PRO A 351 -15.81 26.28 0.68
CA PRO A 351 -15.65 27.18 1.81
C PRO A 351 -16.01 26.49 3.14
N ALA A 352 -15.07 26.52 4.10
CA ALA A 352 -15.28 26.25 5.53
C ALA A 352 -16.21 25.07 5.83
N VAL A 353 -15.86 23.88 5.33
CA VAL A 353 -16.64 22.64 5.46
C VAL A 353 -16.94 22.31 6.93
N GLU A 354 -16.14 22.81 7.88
CA GLU A 354 -16.38 22.61 9.32
C GLU A 354 -17.66 23.31 9.83
N THR A 355 -18.19 24.27 9.08
CA THR A 355 -19.43 24.99 9.40
C THR A 355 -20.68 24.39 8.78
N TRP A 356 -20.52 23.37 7.93
CA TRP A 356 -21.63 22.77 7.21
C TRP A 356 -22.54 21.95 8.14
N PRO A 357 -23.84 21.83 7.81
CA PRO A 357 -24.73 20.94 8.54
C PRO A 357 -24.26 19.48 8.39
N ARG A 358 -24.50 18.65 9.41
CA ARG A 358 -24.08 17.23 9.43
C ARG A 358 -24.53 16.47 8.19
N THR A 359 -25.75 16.71 7.74
CA THR A 359 -26.32 16.08 6.54
C THR A 359 -25.49 16.39 5.29
N ALA A 360 -24.98 17.62 5.15
CA ALA A 360 -24.11 17.98 4.04
C ALA A 360 -22.72 17.34 4.15
N VAL A 361 -22.13 17.27 5.36
CA VAL A 361 -20.84 16.61 5.58
C VAL A 361 -20.92 15.10 5.34
N LEU A 362 -22.01 14.45 5.79
CA LEU A 362 -22.27 13.02 5.53
C LEU A 362 -22.51 12.76 4.04
N ARG A 363 -23.28 13.63 3.35
CA ARG A 363 -23.48 13.53 1.90
C ARG A 363 -22.17 13.67 1.14
N LEU A 364 -21.32 14.63 1.52
CA LEU A 364 -19.99 14.80 0.94
C LEU A 364 -19.11 13.57 1.22
N ASN A 365 -19.11 13.04 2.45
CA ASN A 365 -18.38 11.82 2.80
C ASN A 365 -18.84 10.62 1.96
N GLY A 366 -20.16 10.42 1.81
CA GLY A 366 -20.76 9.40 0.96
C GLY A 366 -20.34 9.52 -0.50
N ALA A 367 -20.36 10.73 -1.07
CA ALA A 367 -19.83 10.96 -2.41
C ALA A 367 -18.34 10.59 -2.51
N LEU A 368 -17.51 11.00 -1.55
CA LEU A 368 -16.09 10.68 -1.58
C LEU A 368 -15.81 9.16 -1.44
N LEU A 369 -16.69 8.40 -0.79
CA LEU A 369 -16.64 6.92 -0.79
C LEU A 369 -16.92 6.33 -2.17
N GLU A 370 -17.86 6.91 -2.93
CA GLU A 370 -18.10 6.54 -4.33
C GLU A 370 -16.86 6.82 -5.19
N CYS A 371 -16.21 7.96 -4.99
CA CYS A 371 -14.93 8.29 -5.61
C CYS A 371 -13.81 7.28 -5.25
N ALA A 372 -13.69 6.90 -3.97
CA ALA A 372 -12.72 5.92 -3.51
C ALA A 372 -12.95 4.53 -4.13
N TYR A 373 -14.21 4.13 -4.28
CA TYR A 373 -14.58 2.97 -5.06
C TYR A 373 -14.25 3.16 -6.55
N GLY A 374 -14.64 4.27 -7.17
CA GLY A 374 -14.30 4.57 -8.57
C GLY A 374 -12.79 4.50 -8.85
N SER A 375 -11.96 4.83 -7.85
CA SER A 375 -10.50 4.78 -7.93
C SER A 375 -9.88 3.38 -7.75
N GLY A 376 -10.68 2.36 -7.43
CA GLY A 376 -10.18 1.01 -7.16
C GLY A 376 -9.74 0.76 -5.71
N LEU A 377 -9.87 1.73 -4.81
CA LEU A 377 -9.34 1.65 -3.44
C LEU A 377 -10.25 0.87 -2.49
N LEU A 378 -11.56 0.91 -2.72
CA LEU A 378 -12.54 0.11 -2.00
C LEU A 378 -13.12 -0.98 -2.91
N SER A 379 -13.40 -2.15 -2.34
CA SER A 379 -14.26 -3.15 -2.99
C SER A 379 -15.73 -2.73 -2.97
N GLU A 380 -16.55 -3.39 -3.79
CA GLU A 380 -17.99 -3.13 -3.83
C GLU A 380 -18.66 -3.38 -2.46
N GLY A 381 -18.29 -4.46 -1.77
CA GLY A 381 -18.82 -4.79 -0.45
C GLY A 381 -18.38 -3.81 0.65
N GLU A 382 -17.14 -3.34 0.60
CA GLU A 382 -16.66 -2.30 1.52
C GLU A 382 -17.37 -0.98 1.29
N ARG A 383 -17.52 -0.56 0.04
CA ARG A 383 -18.30 0.63 -0.34
C ARG A 383 -19.73 0.53 0.20
N ALA A 384 -20.44 -0.54 -0.14
CA ALA A 384 -21.84 -0.73 0.27
C ALA A 384 -21.98 -0.69 1.79
N SER A 385 -21.07 -1.36 2.51
CA SER A 385 -21.09 -1.36 3.97
C SER A 385 -20.83 0.01 4.62
N LEU A 386 -20.09 0.91 3.95
CA LEU A 386 -19.81 2.24 4.47
C LEU A 386 -20.94 3.22 4.14
N LEU A 387 -21.56 3.09 2.96
CA LEU A 387 -22.73 3.87 2.57
C LEU A 387 -23.95 3.54 3.43
N ASP A 388 -24.22 2.25 3.65
CA ASP A 388 -25.29 1.77 4.54
C ASP A 388 -25.17 2.31 5.97
N ALA A 389 -23.93 2.47 6.45
CA ALA A 389 -23.68 2.96 7.81
C ALA A 389 -24.07 4.43 8.03
N GLN A 390 -24.26 5.20 6.96
CA GLN A 390 -24.63 6.62 7.02
C GLN A 390 -25.97 6.92 6.33
N ASP A 391 -26.75 5.87 6.03
CA ASP A 391 -28.10 6.03 5.52
C ASP A 391 -29.05 6.47 6.66
N PHE A 392 -29.33 7.76 6.67
CA PHE A 392 -30.27 8.40 7.59
C PHE A 392 -31.44 9.05 6.84
N ASP A 393 -31.71 8.62 5.62
CA ASP A 393 -32.65 9.31 4.73
C ASP A 393 -34.04 9.46 5.36
N GLY A 394 -34.58 10.68 5.23
CA GLY A 394 -35.90 11.02 5.75
C GLY A 394 -36.00 11.13 7.28
N ARG A 395 -34.87 11.15 8.00
CA ARG A 395 -34.86 11.30 9.47
C ARG A 395 -34.31 12.64 9.91
N ASP A 396 -35.14 13.41 10.62
CA ASP A 396 -34.76 14.72 11.16
C ASP A 396 -33.90 14.61 12.44
N GLU A 397 -34.02 13.49 13.16
CA GLU A 397 -33.29 13.22 14.40
C GLU A 397 -32.68 11.82 14.40
N ILE A 398 -31.46 11.70 14.91
CA ILE A 398 -30.73 10.43 15.07
C ILE A 398 -30.18 10.33 16.49
N GLY A 399 -30.18 9.12 17.06
CA GLY A 399 -29.60 8.89 18.38
C GLY A 399 -28.09 9.05 18.35
N LEU A 400 -27.50 9.66 19.40
CA LEU A 400 -26.05 9.86 19.50
C LEU A 400 -25.25 8.54 19.37
N TYR A 401 -25.77 7.45 19.94
CA TYR A 401 -25.14 6.13 19.85
C TYR A 401 -25.07 5.62 18.40
N GLU A 402 -26.15 5.79 17.64
CA GLU A 402 -26.26 5.40 16.24
C GLU A 402 -25.30 6.24 15.37
N TYR A 403 -25.32 7.57 15.54
CA TYR A 403 -24.40 8.47 14.86
C TYR A 403 -22.93 8.14 15.17
N ARG A 404 -22.60 7.86 16.43
CA ARG A 404 -21.25 7.46 16.83
C ARG A 404 -20.81 6.17 16.12
N ASN A 405 -21.70 5.18 16.04
CA ASN A 405 -21.40 3.91 15.38
C ASN A 405 -21.22 4.08 13.87
N ALA A 406 -22.02 4.94 13.24
CA ALA A 406 -21.86 5.32 11.84
C ALA A 406 -20.48 5.91 11.57
N VAL A 407 -20.09 6.96 12.31
CA VAL A 407 -18.75 7.58 12.17
C VAL A 407 -17.63 6.58 12.46
N ALA A 408 -17.78 5.71 13.47
CA ALA A 408 -16.82 4.65 13.76
C ALA A 408 -16.69 3.61 12.63
N ARG A 409 -17.77 3.34 11.88
CA ARG A 409 -17.74 2.50 10.69
C ARG A 409 -17.02 3.21 9.54
N LEU A 410 -17.32 4.49 9.29
CA LEU A 410 -16.70 5.30 8.25
C LEU A 410 -15.17 5.40 8.42
N LYS A 411 -14.68 5.45 9.68
CA LYS A 411 -13.25 5.39 10.03
C LYS A 411 -12.52 4.11 9.55
N ARG A 412 -13.23 3.10 9.02
CA ARG A 412 -12.60 1.91 8.43
C ARG A 412 -12.07 2.15 7.01
N ALA A 413 -12.63 3.11 6.27
CA ALA A 413 -12.29 3.33 4.86
C ALA A 413 -10.78 3.52 4.59
N PRO A 414 -10.03 4.35 5.35
CA PRO A 414 -8.57 4.46 5.23
C PRO A 414 -7.82 3.12 5.30
N ALA A 415 -8.16 2.30 6.30
CA ALA A 415 -7.45 1.05 6.55
C ALA A 415 -7.77 -0.01 5.49
N TRP A 416 -9.01 -0.04 5.02
CA TRP A 416 -9.42 -0.91 3.91
C TRP A 416 -8.74 -0.51 2.60
N ALA A 417 -8.71 0.78 2.27
CA ALA A 417 -7.99 1.28 1.10
C ALA A 417 -6.50 0.92 1.12
N LEU A 418 -5.83 1.08 2.28
CA LEU A 418 -4.45 0.65 2.42
C LEU A 418 -4.28 -0.86 2.28
N GLY A 419 -5.22 -1.65 2.83
CA GLY A 419 -5.26 -3.09 2.66
C GLY A 419 -5.29 -3.48 1.18
N THR A 420 -6.12 -2.81 0.38
CA THR A 420 -6.19 -2.99 -1.08
C THR A 420 -4.87 -2.67 -1.76
N ILE A 421 -4.23 -1.55 -1.42
CA ILE A 421 -2.92 -1.17 -1.99
C ILE A 421 -1.86 -2.22 -1.63
N ARG A 422 -1.76 -2.58 -0.35
CA ARG A 422 -0.79 -3.59 0.13
C ARG A 422 -1.03 -4.93 -0.53
N HIS A 423 -2.28 -5.35 -0.71
CA HIS A 423 -2.61 -6.59 -1.42
C HIS A 423 -2.23 -6.53 -2.91
N THR A 424 -2.46 -5.39 -3.55
CA THR A 424 -2.20 -5.18 -4.97
C THR A 424 -0.70 -5.18 -5.27
N PHE A 425 0.12 -4.58 -4.41
CA PHE A 425 1.56 -4.38 -4.64
C PHE A 425 2.46 -5.22 -3.71
N ALA A 426 1.92 -6.21 -2.99
CA ALA A 426 2.59 -6.88 -1.85
C ALA A 426 4.02 -7.34 -2.15
N GLU A 427 4.21 -8.09 -3.24
CA GLU A 427 5.48 -8.71 -3.61
C GLU A 427 6.50 -7.64 -4.02
N ALA A 428 6.08 -6.70 -4.87
CA ALA A 428 6.94 -5.61 -5.32
C ALA A 428 7.31 -4.66 -4.17
N LEU A 429 6.36 -4.36 -3.27
CA LEU A 429 6.58 -3.50 -2.11
C LEU A 429 7.57 -4.14 -1.13
N THR A 430 7.45 -5.44 -0.87
CA THR A 430 8.41 -6.18 -0.02
C THR A 430 9.83 -6.09 -0.59
N ASN A 431 9.98 -6.31 -1.89
CA ASN A 431 11.28 -6.23 -2.56
C ASN A 431 11.86 -4.81 -2.56
N TYR A 432 11.04 -3.80 -2.83
CA TYR A 432 11.49 -2.41 -2.87
C TYR A 432 11.83 -1.87 -1.48
N ILE A 433 11.07 -2.22 -0.43
CA ILE A 433 11.36 -1.80 0.95
C ILE A 433 12.70 -2.39 1.41
N ALA A 434 12.97 -3.66 1.07
CA ALA A 434 14.25 -4.28 1.37
C ALA A 434 15.42 -3.60 0.63
N LEU A 435 15.18 -3.10 -0.58
CA LEU A 435 16.20 -2.40 -1.37
C LEU A 435 16.45 -0.97 -0.87
N ASP A 436 15.39 -0.17 -0.71
CA ASP A 436 15.38 1.25 -0.34
C ASP A 436 14.13 1.53 0.53
N ASP A 437 14.36 1.88 1.79
CA ASP A 437 13.35 2.05 2.84
C ASP A 437 12.31 3.14 2.53
N ARG A 438 12.67 4.12 1.72
CA ARG A 438 11.76 5.20 1.28
C ARG A 438 10.53 4.67 0.54
N SER A 439 10.65 3.52 -0.12
CA SER A 439 9.52 2.87 -0.80
C SER A 439 8.40 2.42 0.15
N ALA A 440 8.64 2.32 1.46
CA ALA A 440 7.61 2.02 2.45
C ALA A 440 6.46 3.03 2.46
N ARG A 441 6.73 4.27 2.02
CA ARG A 441 5.76 5.36 1.92
C ARG A 441 4.92 5.36 0.64
N PHE A 442 5.14 4.40 -0.27
CA PHE A 442 4.36 4.29 -1.50
C PHE A 442 2.85 4.21 -1.25
N GLY A 443 2.42 3.41 -0.26
CA GLY A 443 1.01 3.30 0.09
C GLY A 443 0.40 4.63 0.53
N ASP A 444 1.16 5.41 1.31
CA ASP A 444 0.72 6.73 1.78
C ASP A 444 0.63 7.74 0.62
N ASP A 445 1.57 7.67 -0.33
CA ASP A 445 1.56 8.51 -1.54
C ASP A 445 0.32 8.26 -2.40
N VAL A 446 0.00 6.99 -2.65
CA VAL A 446 -1.22 6.59 -3.38
C VAL A 446 -2.47 7.08 -2.65
N LEU A 447 -2.53 6.96 -1.31
CA LEU A 447 -3.67 7.44 -0.54
C LEU A 447 -3.82 8.97 -0.60
N ARG A 448 -2.71 9.71 -0.47
CA ARG A 448 -2.70 11.19 -0.51
C ARG A 448 -3.03 11.75 -1.90
N GLY A 449 -2.62 11.05 -2.96
CA GLY A 449 -2.95 11.41 -4.34
C GLY A 449 -4.37 11.02 -4.77
N SER A 450 -5.21 10.52 -3.87
CA SER A 450 -6.54 9.98 -4.16
C SER A 450 -7.64 10.68 -3.34
N PRO A 451 -8.93 10.37 -3.59
CA PRO A 451 -10.05 10.92 -2.82
C PRO A 451 -10.03 10.55 -1.33
N LEU A 452 -9.16 9.62 -0.90
CA LEU A 452 -9.04 9.22 0.51
C LEU A 452 -8.57 10.37 1.39
N TRP A 453 -7.71 11.27 0.90
CA TRP A 453 -7.30 12.43 1.70
C TRP A 453 -8.49 13.31 2.11
N MET A 454 -9.43 13.56 1.18
CA MET A 454 -10.67 14.30 1.43
C MET A 454 -11.61 13.54 2.36
N LEU A 455 -11.69 12.21 2.21
CA LEU A 455 -12.42 11.36 3.17
C LEU A 455 -11.85 11.52 4.58
N GLY A 456 -10.52 11.55 4.71
CA GLY A 456 -9.84 11.78 5.98
C GLY A 456 -10.23 13.11 6.62
N ASP A 457 -10.35 14.16 5.82
CA ASP A 457 -10.75 15.50 6.28
C ASP A 457 -12.22 15.55 6.73
N THR A 458 -13.15 15.04 5.94
CA THR A 458 -14.56 14.94 6.34
C THR A 458 -14.75 14.04 7.59
N LEU A 459 -14.00 12.95 7.71
CA LEU A 459 -13.99 12.08 8.89
C LEU A 459 -13.51 12.82 10.14
N LYS A 460 -12.55 13.74 10.01
CA LYS A 460 -12.06 14.58 11.11
C LYS A 460 -13.19 15.44 11.65
N ILE A 461 -13.94 16.10 10.76
CA ILE A 461 -15.10 16.95 11.11
C ILE A 461 -16.18 16.13 11.83
N LEU A 462 -16.58 14.98 11.26
CA LEU A 462 -17.59 14.10 11.85
C LEU A 462 -17.15 13.55 13.21
N SER A 463 -15.87 13.18 13.35
CA SER A 463 -15.30 12.71 14.62
C SER A 463 -15.32 13.78 15.70
N PHE A 464 -14.99 15.01 15.32
CA PHE A 464 -15.03 16.15 16.22
C PHE A 464 -16.45 16.44 16.70
N ASP A 465 -17.43 16.44 15.79
CA ASP A 465 -18.83 16.67 16.13
C ASP A 465 -19.41 15.57 17.04
N VAL A 466 -19.09 14.29 16.80
CA VAL A 466 -19.42 13.19 17.72
C VAL A 466 -18.83 13.45 19.11
N GLY A 467 -17.56 13.84 19.19
CA GLY A 467 -16.89 14.15 20.45
C GLY A 467 -17.64 15.26 21.20
N ARG A 468 -17.92 16.37 20.52
CA ARG A 468 -18.67 17.50 21.07
C ARG A 468 -20.06 17.12 21.59
N LEU A 469 -20.83 16.32 20.83
CA LEU A 469 -22.17 15.88 21.22
C LEU A 469 -22.15 14.90 22.40
N ALA A 470 -21.13 14.05 22.48
CA ALA A 470 -20.93 13.14 23.60
C ALA A 470 -20.48 13.86 24.89
N GLY A 471 -20.34 15.18 24.86
CA GLY A 471 -19.77 15.96 25.96
C GLY A 471 -18.30 15.59 26.18
N SER A 472 -17.61 15.16 25.12
CA SER A 472 -16.26 14.65 25.25
C SER A 472 -15.31 15.77 25.64
N VAL A 473 -14.58 15.56 26.73
CA VAL A 473 -13.58 16.50 27.21
C VAL A 473 -12.23 16.06 26.65
N VAL A 474 -11.60 16.94 25.87
CA VAL A 474 -10.17 16.83 25.60
C VAL A 474 -9.48 17.81 26.53
N GLU A 475 -8.70 17.29 27.46
CA GLU A 475 -8.02 18.08 28.49
C GLU A 475 -6.53 17.73 28.51
N VAL A 476 -5.70 18.76 28.50
CA VAL A 476 -4.27 18.66 28.77
C VAL A 476 -3.97 19.48 30.02
N ALA A 477 -3.62 18.79 31.10
CA ALA A 477 -3.29 19.36 32.41
C ALA A 477 -4.31 20.40 32.93
N GLY A 478 -5.60 20.07 32.99
CA GLY A 478 -6.63 21.01 33.44
C GLY A 478 -7.19 21.91 32.36
N VAL A 479 -6.57 21.96 31.17
CA VAL A 479 -6.94 22.90 30.10
C VAL A 479 -7.74 22.20 29.01
N PRO A 480 -9.00 22.59 28.78
CA PRO A 480 -9.80 22.03 27.70
C PRO A 480 -9.25 22.47 26.33
N LEU A 481 -9.12 21.53 25.40
CA LEU A 481 -8.73 21.74 24.01
C LEU A 481 -9.94 21.61 23.09
N SER A 482 -10.07 22.54 22.14
CA SER A 482 -11.17 22.59 21.18
C SER A 482 -10.86 21.93 19.83
N THR A 483 -9.65 21.39 19.63
CA THR A 483 -9.13 20.99 18.30
C THR A 483 -8.55 19.59 18.24
N ALA A 484 -8.57 18.84 19.34
CA ALA A 484 -7.98 17.51 19.40
C ALA A 484 -8.94 16.43 18.87
N VAL A 485 -8.38 15.47 18.14
CA VAL A 485 -9.12 14.37 17.52
C VAL A 485 -8.59 13.06 18.07
N ALA A 486 -9.42 12.36 18.85
CA ALA A 486 -9.15 11.00 19.30
C ALA A 486 -9.20 10.04 18.11
N LEU A 487 -8.08 9.37 17.85
CA LEU A 487 -7.94 8.51 16.69
C LEU A 487 -7.99 7.02 17.08
N ASN A 488 -7.29 6.61 18.13
CA ASN A 488 -7.32 5.25 18.68
C ASN A 488 -7.46 5.28 20.20
N SER A 489 -8.40 4.50 20.74
CA SER A 489 -8.69 4.47 22.17
C SER A 489 -7.70 3.59 22.93
N GLY A 490 -7.38 3.99 24.14
CA GLY A 490 -6.49 3.24 25.04
C GLY A 490 -6.17 4.04 26.29
N ILE A 491 -5.48 3.42 27.22
CA ILE A 491 -4.97 4.04 28.43
C ILE A 491 -3.50 3.72 28.52
N ALA A 492 -2.68 4.75 28.74
CA ALA A 492 -1.24 4.63 28.85
C ALA A 492 -0.71 5.45 30.03
N LYS A 493 0.33 4.92 30.68
CA LYS A 493 1.14 5.60 31.69
C LYS A 493 2.57 5.58 31.18
N GLY A 494 3.19 6.74 31.08
CA GLY A 494 4.49 6.83 30.42
C GLY A 494 5.14 8.19 30.59
N ARG A 495 6.44 8.24 30.32
CA ARG A 495 7.18 9.51 30.32
C ARG A 495 6.81 10.29 29.05
N LEU A 496 6.37 11.54 29.20
CA LEU A 496 6.06 12.40 28.04
C LEU A 496 7.36 12.86 27.38
N ARG A 497 7.53 12.60 26.08
CA ARG A 497 8.67 13.05 25.29
C ARG A 497 8.18 13.86 24.10
N ILE A 498 8.73 15.05 23.92
CA ILE A 498 8.33 15.95 22.84
C ILE A 498 9.47 16.04 21.85
N PHE A 499 9.15 15.81 20.59
CA PHE A 499 10.06 15.95 19.47
C PHE A 499 9.54 17.09 18.58
N ALA A 500 10.39 18.08 18.32
CA ALA A 500 10.05 19.25 17.51
C ALA A 500 10.40 19.04 16.03
N THR A 501 11.30 18.11 15.72
CA THR A 501 11.67 17.73 14.34
C THR A 501 11.77 16.22 14.15
N ASN A 502 11.66 15.75 12.90
CA ASN A 502 11.83 14.34 12.56
C ASN A 502 13.25 13.82 12.84
N ASP A 503 14.26 14.68 12.72
CA ASP A 503 15.66 14.33 12.99
C ASP A 503 15.90 14.04 14.48
N GLU A 504 15.19 14.73 15.38
CA GLU A 504 15.24 14.46 16.82
C GLU A 504 14.65 13.08 17.15
N VAL A 505 13.60 12.66 16.44
CA VAL A 505 13.00 11.33 16.63
C VAL A 505 13.97 10.23 16.18
N ALA A 506 14.58 10.39 15.00
CA ALA A 506 15.46 9.39 14.40
C ALA A 506 16.73 9.14 15.22
N THR A 507 17.18 10.14 15.98
CA THR A 507 18.40 10.06 16.80
C THR A 507 18.12 9.74 18.28
N ALA A 508 16.86 9.74 18.71
CA ALA A 508 16.50 9.51 20.09
C ALA A 508 16.28 8.02 20.39
N THR A 509 16.77 7.57 21.55
CA THR A 509 16.35 6.31 22.15
C THR A 509 14.98 6.49 22.76
N ILE A 510 13.96 5.88 22.15
CA ILE A 510 12.56 5.91 22.59
C ILE A 510 12.23 4.58 23.27
N GLU A 511 11.76 4.64 24.52
CA GLU A 511 11.40 3.44 25.28
C GLU A 511 9.96 3.01 24.96
N PRO A 512 9.63 1.70 25.01
CA PRO A 512 8.26 1.24 24.81
C PRO A 512 7.22 1.81 25.78
N THR A 513 7.69 2.31 26.94
CA THR A 513 6.84 2.97 27.95
C THR A 513 6.65 4.46 27.71
N ASP A 514 7.30 5.05 26.71
CA ASP A 514 7.22 6.50 26.47
C ASP A 514 5.87 6.88 25.84
N ILE A 515 5.42 8.11 26.14
CA ILE A 515 4.32 8.77 25.43
C ILE A 515 4.95 9.88 24.60
N VAL A 516 4.86 9.78 23.29
CA VAL A 516 5.63 10.66 22.38
C VAL A 516 4.74 11.68 21.70
N VAL A 517 5.23 12.92 21.62
CA VAL A 517 4.63 14.01 20.86
C VAL A 517 5.49 14.23 19.62
N LEU A 518 4.90 14.11 18.43
CA LEU A 518 5.62 14.05 17.17
C LEU A 518 5.23 15.22 16.25
N PRO A 519 6.19 15.80 15.51
CA PRO A 519 5.95 16.83 14.50
C PRO A 519 5.61 16.15 13.16
N GLU A 520 4.34 16.14 12.79
CA GLU A 520 3.81 15.39 11.63
C GLU A 520 4.28 13.91 11.53
N SER A 521 3.93 13.21 10.44
CA SER A 521 4.13 11.76 10.31
C SER A 521 5.60 11.37 10.11
N ILE A 522 6.22 10.73 11.12
CA ILE A 522 7.56 10.10 11.01
C ILE A 522 7.52 8.80 10.19
N ALA A 523 8.67 8.45 9.59
CA ALA A 523 8.82 7.27 8.73
C ALA A 523 8.62 5.95 9.48
N GLU A 524 9.25 5.83 10.64
CA GLU A 524 9.24 4.64 11.48
C GLU A 524 9.28 5.05 12.95
N LEU A 525 8.48 4.36 13.77
CA LEU A 525 8.46 4.51 15.22
C LEU A 525 8.39 3.11 15.82
N SER A 526 9.31 2.78 16.73
CA SER A 526 9.15 1.57 17.54
C SER A 526 7.88 1.67 18.40
N PRO A 527 7.16 0.58 18.69
CA PRO A 527 5.94 0.64 19.51
C PRO A 527 6.19 1.35 20.85
N VAL A 528 5.33 2.33 21.15
CA VAL A 528 5.36 3.17 22.35
C VAL A 528 4.05 3.08 23.13
N ALA A 529 4.00 3.60 24.35
CA ALA A 529 2.80 3.54 25.18
C ALA A 529 1.71 4.48 24.69
N GLY A 530 2.04 5.61 24.06
CA GLY A 530 1.05 6.55 23.51
C GLY A 530 1.65 7.53 22.50
N ILE A 531 0.81 8.03 21.59
CA ILE A 531 1.24 8.93 20.51
C ILE A 531 0.34 10.17 20.44
N LEU A 532 0.96 11.35 20.44
CA LEU A 532 0.33 12.62 20.09
C LEU A 532 1.00 13.16 18.82
N THR A 533 0.21 13.49 17.80
CA THR A 533 0.74 14.07 16.55
C THR A 533 0.33 15.54 16.46
N LEU A 534 1.33 16.42 16.32
CA LEU A 534 1.16 17.86 16.16
C LEU A 534 0.86 18.19 14.68
N GLY A 535 -0.16 19.02 14.45
CA GLY A 535 -0.52 19.50 13.11
C GLY A 535 -1.73 18.79 12.51
N GLU A 536 -1.89 18.84 11.18
CA GLU A 536 -2.95 18.12 10.46
C GLU A 536 -2.72 16.60 10.54
N GLY A 537 -3.06 16.02 11.69
CA GLY A 537 -3.08 14.57 11.89
C GLY A 537 -4.20 13.97 11.06
N ASN A 538 -3.91 13.69 9.79
CA ASN A 538 -4.81 12.94 8.94
C ASN A 538 -5.00 11.54 9.54
N ALA A 539 -6.23 11.02 9.44
CA ALA A 539 -6.57 9.64 9.82
C ALA A 539 -5.82 8.57 8.97
N LEU A 540 -4.94 9.01 8.08
CA LEU A 540 -4.21 8.25 7.08
C LEU A 540 -2.70 8.17 7.36
N SER A 541 -2.19 8.77 8.45
CA SER A 541 -0.76 8.74 8.74
C SER A 541 -0.26 7.33 9.07
N HIS A 542 0.98 7.00 8.69
CA HIS A 542 1.61 5.71 9.02
C HIS A 542 1.55 5.40 10.53
N LEU A 543 1.70 6.44 11.36
CA LEU A 543 1.55 6.38 12.81
C LEU A 543 0.15 5.96 13.27
N GLN A 544 -0.90 6.45 12.60
CA GLN A 544 -2.27 6.08 12.92
C GLN A 544 -2.53 4.59 12.72
N LEU A 545 -1.97 4.04 11.65
CA LEU A 545 -2.09 2.63 11.30
C LEU A 545 -1.30 1.76 12.26
N LEU A 546 -0.06 2.16 12.58
CA LEU A 546 0.76 1.50 13.59
C LEU A 546 0.04 1.49 14.94
N ALA A 547 -0.44 2.65 15.39
CA ALA A 547 -1.13 2.78 16.67
C ALA A 547 -2.35 1.85 16.73
N ARG A 548 -3.15 1.81 15.66
CA ARG A 548 -4.33 0.94 15.57
C ARG A 548 -3.98 -0.54 15.60
N ASN A 549 -2.93 -0.96 14.90
CA ASN A 549 -2.50 -2.37 14.87
C ASN A 549 -2.01 -2.86 16.24
N PHE A 550 -1.36 -1.99 17.02
CA PHE A 550 -0.82 -2.32 18.34
C PHE A 550 -1.73 -1.91 19.51
N GLY A 551 -2.88 -1.29 19.24
CA GLY A 551 -3.78 -0.81 20.30
C GLY A 551 -3.21 0.36 21.11
N ILE A 552 -2.28 1.11 20.53
CA ILE A 552 -1.64 2.26 21.18
C ILE A 552 -2.63 3.44 21.17
N PRO A 553 -2.93 4.07 22.32
CA PRO A 553 -3.75 5.28 22.35
C PRO A 553 -3.09 6.40 21.56
N ASN A 554 -3.85 7.07 20.69
CA ASN A 554 -3.32 8.19 19.95
C ASN A 554 -4.34 9.28 19.59
N VAL A 555 -3.81 10.49 19.49
CA VAL A 555 -4.57 11.73 19.32
C VAL A 555 -3.83 12.67 18.38
N ALA A 556 -4.56 13.29 17.45
CA ALA A 556 -4.06 14.44 16.70
C ALA A 556 -4.44 15.72 17.44
N VAL A 557 -3.47 16.63 17.62
CA VAL A 557 -3.66 17.91 18.31
C VAL A 557 -3.08 19.04 17.45
N ASP A 558 -3.58 20.26 17.64
CA ASP A 558 -3.03 21.42 16.92
C ASP A 558 -1.61 21.78 17.37
N LEU A 559 -0.93 22.60 16.57
CA LEU A 559 0.41 23.10 16.89
C LEU A 559 0.41 23.95 18.18
N GLY A 560 -0.69 24.65 18.47
CA GLY A 560 -0.83 25.48 19.69
C GLY A 560 -0.82 24.67 20.99
N THR A 561 -1.19 23.38 20.93
CA THR A 561 -1.17 22.45 22.07
C THR A 561 0.25 22.20 22.58
N ILE A 562 1.29 22.44 21.76
CA ILE A 562 2.69 22.20 22.16
C ILE A 562 3.09 23.04 23.39
N ASP A 563 2.56 24.26 23.53
CA ASP A 563 2.89 25.14 24.64
C ASP A 563 2.29 24.65 25.96
N LEU A 564 1.19 23.89 25.90
CA LEU A 564 0.56 23.23 27.06
C LEU A 564 1.27 21.92 27.43
N LEU A 565 1.88 21.24 26.46
CA LEU A 565 2.62 19.99 26.68
C LEU A 565 4.05 20.23 27.17
N ARG A 566 4.70 21.34 26.77
CA ARG A 566 6.09 21.66 27.12
C ARG A 566 6.38 21.62 28.64
N PRO A 567 5.50 22.12 29.53
CA PRO A 567 5.70 21.99 30.98
C PRO A 567 5.71 20.54 31.50
N LEU A 568 5.04 19.63 30.80
CA LEU A 568 4.93 18.21 31.16
C LEU A 568 6.07 17.36 30.58
N ALA A 569 6.92 17.94 29.73
CA ALA A 569 8.00 17.22 29.06
C ALA A 569 8.94 16.57 30.08
N GLY A 570 9.22 15.28 29.88
CA GLY A 570 10.06 14.47 30.75
C GLY A 570 9.38 13.97 32.04
N GLN A 571 8.14 14.39 32.33
CA GLN A 571 7.39 13.92 33.49
C GLN A 571 6.66 12.60 33.19
N GLN A 572 6.34 11.85 34.23
CA GLN A 572 5.38 10.75 34.12
C GLN A 572 3.98 11.34 33.94
N VAL A 573 3.27 10.91 32.90
CA VAL A 573 1.91 11.35 32.60
C VAL A 573 1.00 10.13 32.44
N VAL A 574 -0.28 10.38 32.69
CA VAL A 574 -1.36 9.47 32.32
C VAL A 574 -2.00 10.03 31.06
N PHE A 575 -2.17 9.14 30.07
CA PHE A 575 -2.81 9.45 28.80
C PHE A 575 -3.97 8.49 28.56
N VAL A 576 -5.18 9.03 28.62
CA VAL A 576 -6.44 8.30 28.41
C VAL A 576 -7.07 8.79 27.13
N VAL A 577 -7.35 7.88 26.21
CA VAL A 577 -8.13 8.12 25.01
C VAL A 577 -9.35 7.22 25.07
N GLY A 578 -10.49 7.80 25.42
CA GLY A 578 -11.76 7.10 25.51
C GLY A 578 -12.33 6.81 24.12
N SER A 579 -13.05 5.69 24.00
CA SER A 579 -13.78 5.32 22.77
C SER A 579 -14.88 6.32 22.39
N GLY A 580 -15.28 7.20 23.32
CA GLY A 580 -16.22 8.30 23.09
C GLY A 580 -15.60 9.57 22.50
N GLY A 581 -14.26 9.68 22.43
CA GLY A 581 -13.58 10.90 22.01
C GLY A 581 -12.96 11.71 23.16
N ASN A 582 -13.16 11.28 24.41
CA ASN A 582 -12.49 11.86 25.58
C ASN A 582 -10.99 11.68 25.48
N VAL A 583 -10.23 12.73 25.73
CA VAL A 583 -8.78 12.66 25.83
C VAL A 583 -8.37 13.35 27.11
N ILE A 584 -7.65 12.65 27.97
CA ILE A 584 -7.10 13.23 29.19
C ILE A 584 -5.61 12.97 29.17
N LEU A 585 -4.82 14.04 29.19
CA LEU A 585 -3.38 14.00 29.42
C LEU A 585 -3.06 14.85 30.63
N GLN A 586 -2.59 14.23 31.71
CA GLN A 586 -2.27 14.94 32.95
C GLN A 586 -1.04 14.35 33.63
N PRO A 587 -0.33 15.14 34.46
CA PRO A 587 0.72 14.60 35.32
C PRO A 587 0.22 13.37 36.08
N TYR A 588 1.06 12.36 36.19
CA TYR A 588 0.77 11.24 37.06
C TYR A 588 0.82 11.68 38.53
N ASP A 589 -0.26 11.41 39.26
CA ASP A 589 -0.28 11.47 40.71
C ASP A 589 -1.03 10.25 41.29
N GLU A 590 -0.86 9.99 42.59
CA GLU A 590 -1.48 8.85 43.27
C GLU A 590 -3.02 8.93 43.27
N ASN A 591 -3.60 10.13 43.20
CA ASN A 591 -5.06 10.32 43.16
C ASN A 591 -5.61 9.96 41.77
N VAL A 592 -4.88 10.25 40.70
CA VAL A 592 -5.21 9.86 39.32
C VAL A 592 -5.11 8.35 39.17
N GLU A 593 -4.12 7.69 39.77
CA GLU A 593 -4.04 6.23 39.81
C GLU A 593 -5.24 5.62 40.55
N GLN A 594 -5.65 6.22 41.68
CA GLN A 594 -6.85 5.83 42.40
C GLN A 594 -8.15 6.11 41.61
N ALA A 595 -8.22 7.21 40.84
CA ALA A 595 -9.37 7.55 40.00
C ALA A 595 -9.48 6.65 38.76
N MET A 596 -8.35 6.18 38.22
CA MET A 596 -8.28 5.18 37.15
C MET A 596 -8.54 3.76 37.67
N ALA A 597 -8.16 3.49 38.92
CA ALA A 597 -8.49 2.25 39.62
C ALA A 597 -9.93 2.25 40.17
N GLN A 598 -10.59 3.42 40.25
CA GLN A 598 -11.99 3.56 40.57
C GLN A 598 -12.83 3.19 39.34
N PRO A 599 -13.58 2.10 39.41
CA PRO A 599 -14.44 1.74 38.30
C PRO A 599 -15.69 2.63 38.33
N ALA A 600 -16.07 3.14 37.17
CA ALA A 600 -17.50 3.24 36.87
C ALA A 600 -18.07 1.80 36.89
N GLY A 601 -18.45 1.30 38.07
CA GLY A 601 -19.25 0.09 38.28
C GLY A 601 -18.59 -1.29 38.03
N ALA A 602 -17.32 -1.40 37.66
CA ALA A 602 -16.63 -2.68 37.49
C ALA A 602 -15.51 -2.89 38.50
N THR A 603 -15.84 -3.37 39.70
CA THR A 603 -14.88 -3.81 40.74
C THR A 603 -13.56 -4.31 40.16
N SER A 604 -12.48 -3.56 40.42
CA SER A 604 -11.10 -4.04 40.36
C SER A 604 -10.95 -5.14 41.42
N SER A 605 -11.44 -6.32 41.11
CA SER A 605 -10.89 -7.52 41.72
C SER A 605 -9.46 -7.64 41.21
N ASP A 606 -8.56 -7.98 42.13
CA ASP A 606 -7.36 -8.76 41.87
C ASP A 606 -7.76 -10.14 41.27
N GLN A 607 -8.59 -10.12 40.23
CA GLN A 607 -8.89 -11.25 39.38
C GLN A 607 -7.58 -11.46 38.63
N ARG A 608 -6.73 -12.29 39.24
CA ARG A 608 -6.03 -13.30 38.44
C ARG A 608 -7.05 -13.75 37.40
N ILE A 609 -6.85 -13.33 36.16
CA ILE A 609 -7.66 -13.81 35.06
C ILE A 609 -7.50 -15.31 35.15
N GLU A 610 -8.54 -15.98 35.60
CA GLU A 610 -8.53 -17.43 35.70
C GLU A 610 -8.59 -17.89 34.25
N VAL A 611 -7.40 -18.08 33.67
CA VAL A 611 -7.27 -18.56 32.31
C VAL A 611 -7.90 -19.95 32.36
N PRO A 612 -9.03 -20.17 31.66
CA PRO A 612 -9.65 -21.48 31.66
C PRO A 612 -8.59 -22.46 31.14
N MET A 613 -8.32 -23.50 31.94
CA MET A 613 -7.34 -24.49 31.56
C MET A 613 -7.81 -25.15 30.25
N PRO A 614 -6.95 -25.27 29.24
CA PRO A 614 -7.30 -25.97 28.02
C PRO A 614 -7.66 -27.41 28.34
N ASP A 615 -8.60 -27.96 27.59
CA ASP A 615 -8.93 -29.37 27.66
C ASP A 615 -7.84 -30.15 26.90
N LEU A 616 -7.00 -30.84 27.68
CA LEU A 616 -5.87 -31.62 27.19
C LEU A 616 -6.25 -33.09 26.88
N ALA A 617 -7.48 -33.51 27.19
CA ALA A 617 -7.94 -34.88 26.91
C ALA A 617 -8.20 -35.10 25.41
N MET A 618 -8.55 -34.04 24.68
CA MET A 618 -8.78 -34.11 23.24
C MET A 618 -7.45 -34.13 22.47
N GLN A 619 -7.14 -35.29 21.89
CA GLN A 619 -5.90 -35.53 21.12
C GLN A 619 -6.17 -35.82 19.64
N GLU A 620 -7.43 -35.69 19.19
CA GLU A 620 -7.79 -35.88 17.78
C GLU A 620 -7.59 -34.58 16.99
N LEU A 621 -6.99 -34.71 15.80
CA LEU A 621 -6.80 -33.57 14.89
C LEU A 621 -8.15 -33.06 14.38
N LEU A 622 -8.29 -31.74 14.29
CA LEU A 622 -9.55 -31.11 13.91
C LEU A 622 -9.50 -30.64 12.46
N HIS A 623 -10.47 -31.08 11.66
CA HIS A 623 -10.71 -30.56 10.32
C HIS A 623 -11.26 -29.13 10.38
N LEU A 624 -10.97 -28.30 9.38
CA LEU A 624 -11.37 -26.88 9.39
C LEU A 624 -12.88 -26.67 9.61
N LYS A 625 -13.73 -27.55 9.07
CA LYS A 625 -15.19 -27.51 9.25
C LYS A 625 -15.63 -27.68 10.72
N ASP A 626 -14.85 -28.42 11.50
CA ASP A 626 -15.15 -28.78 12.89
C ASP A 626 -14.57 -27.73 13.86
N VAL A 627 -13.72 -26.83 13.37
CA VAL A 627 -13.15 -25.71 14.14
C VAL A 627 -14.08 -24.49 14.12
N GLY A 628 -14.17 -23.80 15.25
CA GLY A 628 -14.83 -22.49 15.31
C GLY A 628 -14.70 -21.80 16.65
N ARG A 629 -15.37 -20.66 16.82
CA ARG A 629 -15.15 -19.74 17.96
C ARG A 629 -15.32 -20.40 19.34
N GLY A 630 -16.23 -21.36 19.46
CA GLY A 630 -16.49 -22.09 20.72
C GLY A 630 -15.31 -22.93 21.23
N LEU A 631 -14.32 -23.23 20.38
CA LEU A 631 -13.13 -24.01 20.73
C LEU A 631 -11.93 -23.13 21.15
N SER A 632 -12.02 -21.81 20.95
CA SER A 632 -10.96 -20.87 21.27
C SER A 632 -10.58 -20.91 22.74
N GLY A 633 -9.31 -21.15 23.04
CA GLY A 633 -8.80 -21.25 24.41
C GLY A 633 -9.23 -22.51 25.15
N LYS A 634 -10.05 -23.38 24.53
CA LYS A 634 -10.43 -24.69 25.08
C LYS A 634 -9.62 -25.81 24.45
N LEU A 635 -9.71 -25.95 23.13
CA LEU A 635 -9.01 -27.00 22.37
C LEU A 635 -7.92 -26.44 21.47
N VAL A 636 -8.11 -25.24 20.94
CA VAL A 636 -7.20 -24.61 19.98
C VAL A 636 -7.00 -23.13 20.30
N GLY A 637 -5.93 -22.56 19.76
CA GLY A 637 -5.66 -21.13 19.87
C GLY A 637 -6.71 -20.27 19.13
N PRO A 638 -6.81 -18.97 19.49
CA PRO A 638 -7.79 -18.05 18.89
C PRO A 638 -7.62 -17.90 17.37
N LYS A 639 -6.40 -18.08 16.83
CA LYS A 639 -6.15 -18.05 15.38
C LYS A 639 -6.91 -19.17 14.66
N ALA A 640 -6.71 -20.42 15.08
CA ALA A 640 -7.39 -21.57 14.49
C ALA A 640 -8.92 -21.46 14.66
N ALA A 641 -9.38 -21.08 15.86
CA ALA A 641 -10.80 -20.89 16.12
C ALA A 641 -11.44 -19.83 15.21
N ASN A 642 -10.78 -18.69 15.02
CA ASN A 642 -11.24 -17.64 14.10
C ASN A 642 -11.16 -18.08 12.64
N LEU A 643 -10.15 -18.86 12.23
CA LEU A 643 -10.06 -19.41 10.88
C LEU A 643 -11.24 -20.35 10.58
N GLY A 644 -11.58 -21.24 11.52
CA GLY A 644 -12.76 -22.10 11.42
C GLY A 644 -14.07 -21.31 11.38
N GLU A 645 -14.17 -20.25 12.19
CA GLU A 645 -15.33 -19.36 12.16
C GLU A 645 -15.46 -18.62 10.82
N LEU A 646 -14.35 -18.14 10.27
CA LEU A 646 -14.31 -17.53 8.93
C LEU A 646 -14.74 -18.54 7.87
N ASN A 647 -14.31 -19.80 7.95
CA ASN A 647 -14.72 -20.82 6.99
C ASN A 647 -16.23 -21.10 7.05
N ARG A 648 -16.86 -21.03 8.22
CA ARG A 648 -18.32 -21.15 8.37
C ARG A 648 -19.07 -19.95 7.78
N LEU A 649 -18.54 -18.73 8.01
CA LEU A 649 -19.14 -17.51 7.49
C LEU A 649 -18.93 -17.34 5.98
N PHE A 650 -17.83 -17.85 5.46
CA PHE A 650 -17.44 -17.73 4.05
C PHE A 650 -16.98 -19.09 3.46
N PRO A 651 -17.90 -20.07 3.33
CA PRO A 651 -17.54 -21.40 2.84
C PRO A 651 -16.89 -21.34 1.45
N GLY A 652 -15.77 -22.07 1.27
CA GLY A 652 -15.03 -22.11 0.01
C GLY A 652 -14.18 -20.87 -0.29
N ARG A 653 -14.14 -19.87 0.61
CA ARG A 653 -13.27 -18.69 0.49
C ARG A 653 -12.15 -18.64 1.53
N VAL A 654 -12.01 -19.70 2.32
CA VAL A 654 -10.94 -19.86 3.31
C VAL A 654 -10.09 -21.05 2.87
N ALA A 655 -8.77 -20.90 2.93
CA ALA A 655 -7.86 -21.99 2.62
C ALA A 655 -8.15 -23.20 3.51
N PRO A 656 -8.14 -24.43 2.97
CA PRO A 656 -8.27 -25.63 3.79
C PRO A 656 -7.24 -25.64 4.93
N ALA A 657 -7.55 -26.29 6.05
CA ALA A 657 -6.65 -26.35 7.19
C ALA A 657 -6.94 -27.55 8.09
N VAL A 658 -5.91 -27.98 8.82
CA VAL A 658 -6.01 -28.94 9.92
C VAL A 658 -5.53 -28.23 11.18
N ALA A 659 -6.28 -28.30 12.27
CA ALA A 659 -5.88 -27.75 13.55
C ALA A 659 -5.40 -28.86 14.50
N ILE A 660 -4.20 -28.68 15.05
CA ILE A 660 -3.63 -29.55 16.08
C ILE A 660 -4.08 -29.01 17.46
N PRO A 661 -4.86 -29.77 18.26
CA PRO A 661 -5.33 -29.30 19.55
C PRO A 661 -4.24 -29.30 20.63
N PHE A 662 -4.47 -28.57 21.71
CA PHE A 662 -3.54 -28.48 22.85
C PHE A 662 -3.21 -29.84 23.48
N GLY A 663 -4.16 -30.80 23.47
CA GLY A 663 -3.94 -32.14 24.00
C GLY A 663 -2.86 -32.92 23.27
N VAL A 664 -2.74 -32.79 21.94
CA VAL A 664 -1.66 -33.44 21.16
C VAL A 664 -0.31 -32.89 21.60
N TYR A 665 -0.19 -31.57 21.76
CA TYR A 665 1.04 -30.93 22.26
C TYR A 665 1.37 -31.43 23.67
N ALA A 666 0.39 -31.45 24.58
CA ALA A 666 0.60 -31.87 25.96
C ALA A 666 1.04 -33.33 26.08
N ALA A 667 0.46 -34.23 25.28
CA ALA A 667 0.85 -35.64 25.25
C ALA A 667 2.33 -35.81 24.86
N HIS A 668 2.76 -35.18 23.75
CA HIS A 668 4.15 -35.27 23.29
C HIS A 668 5.12 -34.59 24.25
N PHE A 669 4.71 -33.46 24.84
CA PHE A 669 5.57 -32.70 25.74
C PHE A 669 5.76 -33.41 27.09
N ALA A 670 4.73 -34.08 27.61
CA ALA A 670 4.78 -34.80 28.87
C ALA A 670 5.84 -35.92 28.88
N GLU A 671 6.08 -36.56 27.75
CA GLU A 671 7.06 -37.66 27.61
C GLU A 671 8.52 -37.20 27.70
N THR A 672 8.78 -35.89 27.65
CA THR A 672 10.16 -35.35 27.55
C THR A 672 10.81 -34.94 28.86
N GLY A 673 10.03 -34.73 29.91
CA GLY A 673 10.52 -34.15 31.17
C GLY A 673 10.99 -32.68 31.07
N LEU A 674 10.71 -31.99 29.96
CA LEU A 674 11.13 -30.60 29.75
C LEU A 674 10.31 -29.60 30.56
N MET A 675 9.07 -29.93 30.92
CA MET A 675 8.22 -29.07 31.75
C MET A 675 8.88 -28.78 33.10
N GLN A 676 9.46 -29.80 33.73
CA GLN A 676 10.16 -29.67 35.01
C GLN A 676 11.38 -28.74 34.88
N LYS A 677 12.06 -28.73 33.72
CA LYS A 677 13.17 -27.80 33.47
C LYS A 677 12.69 -26.36 33.34
N ILE A 678 11.56 -26.14 32.65
CA ILE A 678 10.94 -24.82 32.54
C ILE A 678 10.54 -24.31 33.93
N GLU A 679 9.85 -25.14 34.72
CA GLU A 679 9.43 -24.80 36.08
C GLU A 679 10.62 -24.49 36.99
N ALA A 680 11.69 -25.29 36.93
CA ALA A 680 12.91 -25.05 37.69
C ALA A 680 13.60 -23.74 37.30
N ALA A 681 13.65 -23.39 36.01
CA ALA A 681 14.25 -22.14 35.56
C ALA A 681 13.47 -20.91 36.06
N PHE A 682 12.13 -20.94 35.99
CA PHE A 682 11.31 -19.85 36.51
C PHE A 682 11.33 -19.79 38.06
N ALA A 683 11.25 -20.93 38.75
CA ALA A 683 11.39 -20.96 40.20
C ALA A 683 12.77 -20.44 40.65
N GLY A 684 13.83 -20.76 39.91
CA GLY A 684 15.17 -20.27 40.16
C GLY A 684 15.30 -18.75 39.98
N ARG A 685 14.58 -18.18 39.00
CA ARG A 685 14.46 -16.73 38.80
C ARG A 685 13.72 -16.06 39.95
N ASP A 686 12.57 -16.60 40.33
CA ASP A 686 11.72 -16.05 41.39
C ASP A 686 12.42 -16.12 42.77
N ALA A 687 13.23 -17.15 42.99
CA ALA A 687 14.07 -17.30 44.17
C ALA A 687 15.36 -16.45 44.12
N GLY A 688 15.63 -15.75 43.01
CA GLY A 688 16.85 -14.95 42.81
C GLY A 688 18.14 -15.78 42.68
N THR A 689 18.02 -17.10 42.48
CA THR A 689 19.16 -18.02 42.33
C THR A 689 19.69 -18.11 40.90
N LEU A 690 18.90 -17.68 39.92
CA LEU A 690 19.30 -17.56 38.52
C LEU A 690 19.10 -16.12 38.04
N THR A 691 20.06 -15.61 37.29
CA THR A 691 19.97 -14.33 36.57
C THR A 691 19.09 -14.46 35.33
N ALA A 692 18.64 -13.33 34.78
CA ALA A 692 17.83 -13.32 33.56
C ALA A 692 18.54 -13.95 32.35
N GLU A 693 19.87 -13.80 32.27
CA GLU A 693 20.70 -14.38 31.22
C GLU A 693 20.78 -15.91 31.34
N GLU A 694 20.96 -16.43 32.56
CA GLU A 694 20.97 -17.88 32.82
C GLU A 694 19.61 -18.52 32.53
N VAL A 695 18.50 -17.87 32.92
CA VAL A 695 17.14 -18.33 32.57
C VAL A 695 16.96 -18.36 31.06
N SER A 696 17.43 -17.34 30.35
CA SER A 696 17.34 -17.28 28.88
C SER A 696 18.12 -18.42 28.22
N ALA A 697 19.31 -18.74 28.74
CA ALA A 697 20.13 -19.86 28.26
C ALA A 697 19.46 -21.22 28.51
N GLU A 698 18.88 -21.44 29.70
CA GLU A 698 18.11 -22.67 30.01
C GLU A 698 16.89 -22.81 29.10
N LEU A 699 16.12 -21.73 28.88
CA LEU A 699 14.99 -21.74 27.96
C LEU A 699 15.41 -21.91 26.50
N ALA A 700 16.62 -21.49 26.11
CA ALA A 700 17.18 -21.77 24.80
C ALA A 700 17.51 -23.26 24.63
N SER A 701 18.08 -23.90 25.66
CA SER A 701 18.32 -25.34 25.69
C SER A 701 17.01 -26.13 25.59
N VAL A 702 15.97 -25.72 26.32
CA VAL A 702 14.62 -26.32 26.22
C VAL A 702 14.03 -26.18 24.81
N ARG A 703 14.16 -25.00 24.18
CA ARG A 703 13.68 -24.79 22.79
C ARG A 703 14.38 -25.72 21.80
N ASN A 704 15.70 -25.89 21.92
CA ASN A 704 16.45 -26.82 21.09
C ASN A 704 16.01 -28.27 21.31
N ALA A 705 15.72 -28.65 22.56
CA ALA A 705 15.20 -29.97 22.88
C ALA A 705 13.80 -30.19 22.28
N ILE A 706 12.92 -29.18 22.34
CA ILE A 706 11.59 -29.22 21.69
C ILE A 706 11.72 -29.42 20.19
N ALA A 707 12.63 -28.69 19.53
CA ALA A 707 12.85 -28.81 18.09
C ALA A 707 13.35 -30.21 17.67
N ALA A 708 13.95 -30.97 18.59
CA ALA A 708 14.41 -32.34 18.36
C ALA A 708 13.34 -33.41 18.69
N ILE A 709 12.18 -33.03 19.25
CA ILE A 709 11.09 -33.97 19.53
C ILE A 709 10.53 -34.48 18.20
N SER A 710 10.49 -35.81 18.06
CA SER A 710 9.76 -36.45 16.97
C SER A 710 8.32 -36.72 17.40
N LEU A 711 7.35 -36.43 16.53
CA LEU A 711 5.96 -36.82 16.77
C LEU A 711 5.84 -38.34 16.81
N SER A 712 4.91 -38.85 17.64
CA SER A 712 4.63 -40.28 17.71
C SER A 712 4.16 -40.81 16.35
N PRO A 713 4.47 -42.08 16.00
CA PRO A 713 4.02 -42.67 14.73
C PRO A 713 2.50 -42.62 14.54
N GLU A 714 1.74 -42.74 15.63
CA GLU A 714 0.28 -42.67 15.64
C GLU A 714 -0.21 -41.26 15.28
N THR A 715 0.42 -40.22 15.83
CA THR A 715 0.07 -38.83 15.52
C THR A 715 0.48 -38.46 14.10
N LEU A 716 1.63 -38.95 13.62
CA LEU A 716 2.04 -38.76 12.23
C LEU A 716 1.04 -39.40 11.26
N ALA A 717 0.61 -40.65 11.51
CA ALA A 717 -0.38 -41.32 10.69
C ALA A 717 -1.74 -40.60 10.70
N ALA A 718 -2.17 -40.10 11.86
CA ALA A 718 -3.39 -39.30 11.97
C ALA A 718 -3.28 -37.97 11.21
N LEU A 719 -2.11 -37.32 11.27
CA LEU A 719 -1.84 -36.08 10.56
C LEU A 719 -1.83 -36.28 9.04
N ASP A 720 -1.16 -37.34 8.56
CA ASP A 720 -1.17 -37.71 7.14
C ASP A 720 -2.61 -37.96 6.63
N ALA A 721 -3.43 -38.67 7.41
CA ALA A 721 -4.83 -38.92 7.06
C ALA A 721 -5.68 -37.65 7.03
N ALA A 722 -5.54 -36.77 8.04
CA ALA A 722 -6.25 -35.50 8.10
C ALA A 722 -5.84 -34.58 6.95
N MET A 723 -4.53 -34.52 6.65
CA MET A 723 -3.98 -33.75 5.55
C MET A 723 -4.43 -34.28 4.19
N ALA A 724 -4.45 -35.59 3.98
CA ALA A 724 -4.95 -36.18 2.74
C ALA A 724 -6.42 -35.83 2.50
N THR A 725 -7.21 -35.74 3.58
CA THR A 725 -8.63 -35.40 3.52
C THR A 725 -8.87 -33.91 3.22
N GLU A 726 -8.12 -33.01 3.84
CA GLU A 726 -8.32 -31.56 3.68
C GLU A 726 -7.61 -30.97 2.45
N PHE A 727 -6.45 -31.52 2.10
CA PHE A 727 -5.57 -30.95 1.07
C PHE A 727 -5.49 -31.79 -0.20
N GLY A 728 -5.76 -33.10 -0.13
CA GLY A 728 -5.61 -34.04 -1.25
C GLY A 728 -4.32 -34.88 -1.17
N GLU A 729 -3.90 -35.48 -2.29
CA GLU A 729 -2.77 -36.42 -2.32
C GLU A 729 -1.43 -35.75 -1.96
N PRO A 730 -0.53 -36.42 -1.20
CA PRO A 730 0.78 -35.89 -0.84
C PRO A 730 1.58 -35.40 -2.06
N GLY A 731 2.14 -34.19 -1.96
CA GLY A 731 2.90 -33.55 -3.04
C GLY A 731 2.06 -32.76 -4.05
N SER A 732 0.73 -32.74 -3.92
CA SER A 732 -0.15 -31.87 -4.73
C SER A 732 -0.39 -30.47 -4.12
N TYR A 733 0.13 -30.21 -2.92
CA TYR A 733 -0.09 -28.97 -2.15
C TYR A 733 1.17 -28.54 -1.39
N GLY A 734 1.26 -27.25 -1.10
CA GLY A 734 2.22 -26.68 -0.14
C GLY A 734 1.54 -26.40 1.20
N ILE A 735 2.22 -26.64 2.31
CA ILE A 735 1.68 -26.42 3.66
C ILE A 735 2.40 -25.22 4.28
N PHE A 736 1.61 -24.28 4.80
CA PHE A 736 2.08 -23.25 5.71
C PHE A 736 1.73 -23.68 7.13
N VAL A 737 2.74 -23.79 8.01
CA VAL A 737 2.60 -24.23 9.41
C VAL A 737 2.53 -23.03 10.35
#